data_AF-A0A1N6EA27-F1
#
_entry.id   AF-A0A1N6EA27-F1
#
_cell.length_a   1.000
_cell.length_b   1.000
_cell.length_c   1.000
_cell.angle_alpha   90.00
_cell.angle_beta   90.00
_cell.angle_gamma   90.00
#
_symmetry.space_group_name_H-M   'P 1'
#
loop_
_entity.id
_entity.type
_entity.pdbx_description
1 polymer ?
#
loop_
_entity_poly.entity_id
_entity_poly.type
_entity_poly.pdbx_seq_one_letter_code
_entity_poly.pdbx_strand_id
1 'polypeptide(L)'
;MHRSAMLSPPASLLLLIGTALATLASGPEARADPEPKAPANRLAKETSPYLLLHAHNPVDWYPWGPEAFAKAKAEKKPIFLSIGYSSCYWCHVMERECFKDPKIAKLMNQKFVCIKVDREERPDIDQIYMAALQAFGNGGWPMSMFLTPDGRPFYGGTYFPPKDRNGIRGFPTVLAGVADAWRDEKAQIEESADRLTDLVRRSLAKSNGNRHAPLTRALAALGREQLAEQFDPEYGGFGFNPENARRPKFPEPVNLVFLLDEHRREVASGAAKKDEKDAKPGPLAMVVKTLDQMARGGIRDQLAGGYHRYATSRYWIVPHFEKMLYDNAQLASTHLLAFELTADPRWRLEAEATFAFIARSMTSPEGGFYSAIDAETDGDEGQYYVWTRDEVEKTLGAGPGFEAFAQVYGLKREPNFEKERYVLLEPRSRADQAATLKTTPAALEVTLAPGRAKLLAVRERRPAPLLDDKVLTSWNGLTIAAYADGFRILHDPKYRQAADKAADFILAKLRAHDGRLLRTYRSGQAKLAGYLEDYAFLVHGLLRLHAATGDPKRLTQARELTDRMIADFSDTEEGGFFYTADGHESLLARPKDPYDGALPSGNSVAIRNLVALAAATGEPRYLDQANKALDAFSSTLAQNPGALPLLVVALGEYLDARPAAVVAAPTPEAPADPDAMIVAKGAVAAGATLASGAEIAVNLTVKVKEGWHLNANPAGSENLIPTTVTLARNQPATLGKVEYPAGEARVLEPGSAPVPLYEGTVTLKVRVRLEAEAKSVPDALTFEIRYQACNDNSCLAPASLAVRVPLGGAR
;
A
#
# COMPACT_ATOMS: atom_id res chain seq x y z
N MET A 1 13.03 37.31 -5.03
CA MET A 1 14.49 37.22 -4.82
C MET A 1 14.75 36.73 -3.39
N HIS A 2 14.95 35.42 -3.23
CA HIS A 2 15.87 34.79 -2.27
C HIS A 2 15.72 33.27 -2.49
N ARG A 3 16.69 32.71 -3.21
CA ARG A 3 16.86 31.28 -3.40
C ARG A 3 17.62 30.74 -2.19
N SER A 4 17.02 29.82 -1.44
CA SER A 4 17.76 28.96 -0.52
C SER A 4 18.34 27.79 -1.31
N ALA A 5 19.66 27.64 -1.22
CA ALA A 5 20.45 26.62 -1.87
C ALA A 5 20.24 25.27 -1.17
N MET A 6 19.76 24.27 -1.92
CA MET A 6 20.00 22.87 -1.60
C MET A 6 21.16 22.38 -2.47
N LEU A 7 22.16 21.79 -1.82
CA LEU A 7 23.35 21.21 -2.42
C LEU A 7 22.97 19.98 -3.26
N SER A 8 23.20 20.05 -4.56
CA SER A 8 23.19 18.92 -5.48
C SER A 8 24.50 18.14 -5.40
N PRO A 9 24.50 16.79 -5.49
CA PRO A 9 25.68 16.05 -5.92
C PRO A 9 25.87 16.18 -7.46
N PRO A 10 27.08 15.99 -7.99
CA PRO A 10 27.43 16.39 -9.35
C PRO A 10 26.72 15.53 -10.40
N ALA A 11 26.16 16.22 -11.40
CA ALA A 11 25.53 15.65 -12.58
C ALA A 11 26.57 15.13 -13.58
N SER A 12 26.36 13.92 -14.11
CA SER A 12 26.63 13.53 -15.50
C SER A 12 26.28 12.05 -15.70
N LEU A 13 25.10 11.73 -16.26
CA LEU A 13 24.94 10.70 -17.31
C LEU A 13 23.48 10.67 -17.81
N LEU A 14 23.28 11.19 -19.01
CA LEU A 14 22.08 10.99 -19.83
C LEU A 14 22.39 9.93 -20.90
N LEU A 15 21.43 9.02 -21.10
CA LEU A 15 21.14 8.15 -22.26
C LEU A 15 22.29 7.50 -23.06
N LEU A 16 22.24 6.16 -23.18
CA LEU A 16 21.80 5.48 -24.43
C LEU A 16 21.72 3.96 -24.25
N ILE A 17 20.62 3.40 -24.74
CA ILE A 17 20.31 1.97 -24.81
C ILE A 17 21.10 1.37 -25.97
N GLY A 18 21.81 0.27 -25.72
CA GLY A 18 22.49 -0.53 -26.73
C GLY A 18 22.40 -2.02 -26.41
N THR A 19 21.66 -2.75 -27.25
CA THR A 19 21.55 -4.21 -27.30
C THR A 19 22.90 -4.88 -27.58
N ALA A 20 23.27 -5.92 -26.84
CA ALA A 20 24.31 -6.85 -27.25
C ALA A 20 23.93 -8.29 -26.86
N LEU A 21 23.66 -9.12 -27.87
CA LEU A 21 23.69 -10.57 -27.78
C LEU A 21 25.11 -11.02 -27.45
N ALA A 22 25.26 -11.92 -26.49
CA ALA A 22 26.47 -12.72 -26.32
C ALA A 22 26.06 -14.19 -26.22
N THR A 23 26.39 -14.94 -27.27
CA THR A 23 26.34 -16.39 -27.33
C THR A 23 27.46 -16.97 -26.47
N LEU A 24 27.09 -17.67 -25.40
CA LEU A 24 28.01 -18.56 -24.67
C LEU A 24 27.44 -19.98 -24.74
N ALA A 25 28.04 -20.79 -25.60
CA ALA A 25 27.87 -22.24 -25.57
C ALA A 25 28.68 -22.78 -24.39
N SER A 26 28.00 -23.18 -23.31
CA SER A 26 28.58 -24.01 -22.26
C SER A 26 28.04 -25.43 -22.40
N GLY A 27 28.96 -26.39 -22.58
CA GLY A 27 28.64 -27.82 -22.49
C GLY A 27 28.27 -28.20 -21.04
N PRO A 28 27.77 -29.43 -20.82
CA PRO A 28 27.30 -29.86 -19.51
C PRO A 28 28.48 -29.95 -18.53
N GLU A 29 28.56 -29.02 -17.59
CA GLU A 29 29.50 -29.12 -16.46
C GLU A 29 29.08 -30.28 -15.55
N ALA A 30 30.06 -31.14 -15.26
CA ALA A 30 29.92 -32.24 -14.31
C ALA A 30 29.56 -31.70 -12.92
N ARG A 31 28.77 -32.48 -12.16
CA ARG A 31 28.42 -32.19 -10.75
C ARG A 31 29.68 -31.76 -9.97
N ALA A 32 29.70 -30.51 -9.53
CA ALA A 32 30.69 -30.04 -8.58
C ALA A 32 30.46 -30.76 -7.23
N ASP A 33 31.53 -31.30 -6.65
CA ASP A 33 31.53 -31.76 -5.26
C ASP A 33 31.08 -30.60 -4.35
N PRO A 34 30.36 -30.87 -3.24
CA PRO A 34 29.94 -29.81 -2.32
C PRO A 34 31.18 -29.10 -1.79
N GLU A 35 31.27 -27.79 -2.02
CA GLU A 35 32.34 -26.95 -1.47
C GLU A 35 32.45 -27.17 0.05
N PRO A 36 33.66 -27.21 0.61
CA PRO A 36 33.84 -27.35 2.05
C PRO A 36 33.12 -26.20 2.77
N LYS A 37 32.07 -26.54 3.52
CA LYS A 37 31.28 -25.57 4.29
C LYS A 37 32.19 -24.83 5.28
N ALA A 38 32.10 -23.50 5.32
CA ALA A 38 32.80 -22.74 6.36
C ALA A 38 32.26 -23.14 7.76
N PRO A 39 33.04 -22.90 8.83
CA PRO A 39 32.57 -23.12 10.20
C PRO A 39 31.22 -22.42 10.42
N ALA A 40 30.32 -23.09 11.15
CA ALA A 40 29.02 -22.54 11.45
C ALA A 40 29.14 -21.22 12.25
N ASN A 41 28.48 -20.17 11.76
CA ASN A 41 28.28 -18.94 12.50
C ASN A 41 27.03 -19.04 13.41
N ARG A 42 26.61 -17.92 14.01
CA ARG A 42 25.53 -17.90 15.00
C ARG A 42 24.17 -18.26 14.42
N LEU A 43 23.95 -18.05 13.12
CA LEU A 43 22.69 -18.37 12.46
C LEU A 43 22.38 -19.87 12.44
N ALA A 44 23.37 -20.75 12.68
CA ALA A 44 23.15 -22.18 12.82
C ALA A 44 22.21 -22.57 13.99
N LYS A 45 21.94 -21.62 14.90
CA LYS A 45 21.01 -21.79 16.03
C LYS A 45 19.59 -21.31 15.72
N GLU A 46 19.37 -20.70 14.56
CA GLU A 46 18.07 -20.18 14.16
C GLU A 46 17.19 -21.28 13.56
N THR A 47 15.88 -21.02 13.54
CA THR A 47 14.89 -21.91 12.91
C THR A 47 14.57 -21.52 11.48
N SER A 48 14.66 -20.23 11.13
CA SER A 48 14.32 -19.69 9.81
C SER A 48 15.15 -20.38 8.71
N PRO A 49 14.51 -20.95 7.66
CA PRO A 49 15.22 -21.46 6.50
C PRO A 49 16.14 -20.42 5.85
N TYR A 50 15.71 -19.16 5.79
CA TYR A 50 16.52 -18.07 5.26
C TYR A 50 17.78 -17.83 6.08
N LEU A 51 17.68 -17.77 7.42
CA LEU A 51 18.87 -17.58 8.26
C LEU A 51 19.81 -18.79 8.23
N LEU A 52 19.25 -20.00 8.23
CA LEU A 52 20.00 -21.24 8.16
C LEU A 52 20.77 -21.40 6.83
N LEU A 53 20.24 -20.87 5.72
CA LEU A 53 20.94 -20.81 4.44
C LEU A 53 22.31 -20.12 4.56
N HIS A 54 22.41 -19.12 5.43
CA HIS A 54 23.63 -18.32 5.62
C HIS A 54 24.52 -18.81 6.79
N ALA A 55 24.15 -19.90 7.45
CA ALA A 55 24.83 -20.39 8.66
C ALA A 55 26.28 -20.81 8.42
N HIS A 56 26.64 -21.15 7.17
CA HIS A 56 27.98 -21.59 6.77
C HIS A 56 28.68 -20.62 5.82
N ASN A 57 28.19 -19.39 5.72
CA ASN A 57 28.86 -18.37 4.92
C ASN A 57 30.12 -17.90 5.66
N PRO A 58 31.20 -17.53 4.95
CA PRO A 58 32.43 -17.02 5.56
C PRO A 58 32.24 -15.66 6.29
N VAL A 59 31.13 -14.97 6.06
CA VAL A 59 30.73 -13.79 6.83
C VAL A 59 30.32 -14.23 8.26
N ASP A 60 30.82 -13.54 9.28
CA ASP A 60 30.46 -13.76 10.69
C ASP A 60 29.09 -13.12 10.97
N TRP A 61 28.04 -13.82 10.54
CA TRP A 61 26.67 -13.36 10.70
C TRP A 61 26.17 -13.49 12.13
N TYR A 62 25.49 -12.43 12.57
CA TYR A 62 24.67 -12.39 13.78
C TYR A 62 23.18 -12.35 13.42
N PRO A 63 22.31 -13.05 14.16
CA PRO A 63 20.90 -12.69 14.15
C PRO A 63 20.73 -11.29 14.77
N TRP A 64 19.60 -10.63 14.48
CA TRP A 64 19.28 -9.38 15.16
C TRP A 64 19.09 -9.62 16.65
N GLY A 65 19.89 -8.94 17.48
CA GLY A 65 19.73 -9.00 18.92
C GLY A 65 20.87 -8.35 19.70
N PRO A 66 20.77 -8.35 21.05
CA PRO A 66 21.67 -7.60 21.92
C PRO A 66 23.16 -7.93 21.74
N GLU A 67 23.50 -9.18 21.42
CA GLU A 67 24.90 -9.60 21.20
C GLU A 67 25.56 -8.82 20.06
N ALA A 68 24.85 -8.63 18.93
CA ALA A 68 25.38 -7.93 17.77
C ALA A 68 25.60 -6.43 18.08
N PHE A 69 24.63 -5.79 18.73
CA PHE A 69 24.74 -4.38 19.12
C PHE A 69 25.82 -4.15 20.18
N ALA A 70 25.95 -5.05 21.16
CA ALA A 70 27.00 -4.96 22.17
C ALA A 70 28.40 -5.06 21.52
N LYS A 71 28.57 -5.98 20.57
CA LYS A 71 29.81 -6.09 19.78
C LYS A 71 30.08 -4.83 18.95
N ALA A 72 29.08 -4.32 18.23
CA ALA A 72 29.23 -3.12 17.40
C ALA A 72 29.67 -1.91 18.24
N LYS A 73 29.08 -1.74 19.43
CA LYS A 73 29.45 -0.68 20.38
C LYS A 73 30.86 -0.88 20.95
N ALA A 74 31.21 -2.10 21.37
CA ALA A 74 32.52 -2.41 21.93
C ALA A 74 33.65 -2.20 20.91
N GLU A 75 33.44 -2.64 19.66
CA GLU A 75 34.42 -2.51 18.58
C GLU A 75 34.37 -1.15 17.87
N LYS A 76 33.38 -0.30 18.20
CA LYS A 76 33.12 0.99 17.54
C LYS A 76 32.96 0.88 16.01
N LYS A 77 32.41 -0.25 15.56
CA LYS A 77 32.20 -0.56 14.14
C LYS A 77 30.76 -0.26 13.73
N PRO A 78 30.53 0.23 12.50
CA PRO A 78 29.20 0.32 11.95
C PRO A 78 28.63 -1.09 11.72
N ILE A 79 27.32 -1.18 11.62
CA ILE A 79 26.59 -2.41 11.36
C ILE A 79 26.28 -2.49 9.87
N PHE A 80 26.50 -3.66 9.27
CA PHE A 80 25.90 -4.02 7.98
C PHE A 80 24.68 -4.90 8.26
N LEU A 81 23.48 -4.39 7.98
CA LEU A 81 22.23 -5.11 8.12
C LEU A 81 21.75 -5.61 6.75
N SER A 82 21.56 -6.92 6.63
CA SER A 82 20.98 -7.56 5.45
C SER A 82 19.63 -8.20 5.79
N ILE A 83 18.55 -7.71 5.18
CA ILE A 83 17.19 -8.25 5.34
C ILE A 83 16.74 -8.93 4.05
N GLY A 84 16.14 -10.11 4.16
CA GLY A 84 15.56 -10.87 3.06
C GLY A 84 14.66 -12.00 3.56
N TYR A 85 14.37 -12.97 2.70
CA TYR A 85 13.51 -14.13 2.98
C TYR A 85 13.91 -15.29 2.06
N SER A 86 13.45 -16.49 2.38
CA SER A 86 13.94 -17.75 1.81
C SER A 86 13.66 -17.92 0.32
N SER A 87 12.54 -17.39 -0.19
CA SER A 87 12.17 -17.49 -1.62
C SER A 87 12.67 -16.34 -2.49
N CYS A 88 13.45 -15.42 -1.92
CA CYS A 88 13.93 -14.22 -2.59
C CYS A 88 15.09 -14.52 -3.54
N TYR A 89 14.84 -14.55 -4.85
CA TYR A 89 15.88 -14.81 -5.86
C TYR A 89 17.11 -13.88 -5.73
N TRP A 90 16.91 -12.57 -5.70
CA TRP A 90 18.03 -11.62 -5.59
C TRP A 90 18.82 -11.74 -4.27
N CYS A 91 18.19 -12.27 -3.22
CA CYS A 91 18.87 -12.56 -1.97
C CYS A 91 19.85 -13.73 -2.14
N HIS A 92 19.46 -14.78 -2.86
CA HIS A 92 20.33 -15.91 -3.24
C HIS A 92 21.44 -15.50 -4.21
N VAL A 93 21.14 -14.63 -5.18
CA VAL A 93 22.17 -14.06 -6.08
C VAL A 93 23.24 -13.33 -5.27
N MET A 94 22.83 -12.44 -4.35
CA MET A 94 23.77 -11.70 -3.50
C MET A 94 24.53 -12.62 -2.53
N GLU A 95 23.89 -13.70 -2.06
CA GLU A 95 24.54 -14.74 -1.26
C GLU A 95 25.69 -15.40 -1.99
N ARG A 96 25.42 -15.90 -3.20
CA ARG A 96 26.36 -16.64 -4.03
C ARG A 96 27.47 -15.75 -4.57
N GLU A 97 27.14 -14.55 -5.04
CA GLU A 97 28.12 -13.65 -5.65
C GLU A 97 28.95 -12.88 -4.63
N CYS A 98 28.39 -12.55 -3.45
CA CYS A 98 29.06 -11.68 -2.48
C CYS A 98 29.35 -12.37 -1.13
N PHE A 99 28.35 -12.98 -0.49
CA PHE A 99 28.52 -13.45 0.90
C PHE A 99 29.30 -14.76 1.01
N LYS A 100 29.40 -15.54 -0.07
CA LYS A 100 30.27 -16.73 -0.17
C LYS A 100 31.70 -16.42 -0.59
N ASP A 101 31.97 -15.26 -1.20
CA ASP A 101 33.33 -14.89 -1.61
C ASP A 101 34.20 -14.62 -0.35
N PRO A 102 35.28 -15.41 -0.11
CA PRO A 102 36.09 -15.25 1.09
C PRO A 102 36.80 -13.90 1.22
N LYS A 103 37.09 -13.22 0.10
CA LYS A 103 37.74 -11.90 0.09
C LYS A 103 36.75 -10.82 0.50
N ILE A 104 35.52 -10.87 -0.04
CA ILE A 104 34.45 -9.93 0.31
C ILE A 104 34.05 -10.16 1.77
N ALA A 105 33.86 -11.42 2.19
CA ALA A 105 33.53 -11.76 3.57
C ALA A 105 34.59 -11.28 4.57
N LYS A 106 35.89 -11.43 4.23
CA LYS A 106 36.98 -10.90 5.05
C LYS A 106 36.89 -9.38 5.20
N LEU A 107 36.59 -8.64 4.13
CA LEU A 107 36.39 -7.20 4.18
C LEU A 107 35.21 -6.82 5.10
N MET A 108 34.08 -7.53 4.96
CA MET A 108 32.90 -7.34 5.80
C MET A 108 33.22 -7.54 7.29
N ASN A 109 33.78 -8.70 7.65
CA ASN A 109 34.10 -9.06 9.04
C ASN A 109 35.13 -8.10 9.69
N GLN A 110 36.04 -7.55 8.89
CA GLN A 110 37.03 -6.58 9.38
C GLN A 110 36.42 -5.22 9.68
N LYS A 111 35.46 -4.77 8.86
CA LYS A 111 34.98 -3.38 8.87
C LYS A 111 33.63 -3.20 9.55
N PHE A 112 32.81 -4.25 9.62
CA PHE A 112 31.42 -4.18 10.07
C PHE A 112 31.11 -5.28 11.09
N VAL A 113 30.05 -5.05 11.87
CA VAL A 113 29.29 -6.15 12.50
C VAL A 113 28.14 -6.50 11.56
N CYS A 114 28.09 -7.74 11.09
CA CYS A 114 27.14 -8.17 10.06
C CYS A 114 25.92 -8.83 10.70
N ILE A 115 24.73 -8.26 10.48
CA ILE A 115 23.45 -8.75 10.98
C ILE A 115 22.60 -9.25 9.82
N LYS A 116 22.02 -10.44 9.97
CA LYS A 116 21.10 -11.06 9.01
C LYS A 116 19.71 -11.18 9.61
N VAL A 117 18.68 -10.80 8.85
CA VAL A 117 17.29 -10.81 9.31
C VAL A 117 16.37 -11.43 8.27
N ASP A 118 15.54 -12.39 8.71
CA ASP A 118 14.40 -12.88 7.94
C ASP A 118 13.21 -11.93 8.15
N ARG A 119 12.76 -11.25 7.09
CA ARG A 119 11.61 -10.34 7.14
C ARG A 119 10.31 -11.04 7.50
N GLU A 120 10.20 -12.34 7.22
CA GLU A 120 9.01 -13.11 7.56
C GLU A 120 8.95 -13.39 9.06
N GLU A 121 10.10 -13.50 9.75
CA GLU A 121 10.17 -13.61 11.21
C GLU A 121 10.12 -12.23 11.90
N ARG A 122 10.77 -11.21 11.31
CA ARG A 122 10.90 -9.85 11.87
C ARG A 122 10.44 -8.74 10.89
N PRO A 123 9.15 -8.71 10.54
CA PRO A 123 8.59 -7.68 9.66
C PRO A 123 8.63 -6.28 10.29
N ASP A 124 8.69 -6.16 11.61
CA ASP A 124 8.86 -4.89 12.34
C ASP A 124 10.18 -4.19 11.98
N ILE A 125 11.26 -4.96 11.92
CA ILE A 125 12.58 -4.49 11.49
C ILE A 125 12.53 -4.15 9.99
N ASP A 126 11.97 -5.04 9.18
CA ASP A 126 11.83 -4.85 7.73
C ASP A 126 11.12 -3.53 7.38
N GLN A 127 9.99 -3.23 8.02
CA GLN A 127 9.23 -2.00 7.78
C GLN A 127 10.04 -0.73 8.11
N ILE A 128 10.73 -0.72 9.24
CA ILE A 128 11.54 0.44 9.68
C ILE A 128 12.66 0.73 8.68
N TYR A 129 13.41 -0.30 8.29
CA TYR A 129 14.54 -0.12 7.40
C TYR A 129 14.16 -0.01 5.93
N MET A 130 13.02 -0.56 5.51
CA MET A 130 12.46 -0.31 4.18
C MET A 130 12.04 1.16 4.04
N ALA A 131 11.39 1.74 5.06
CA ALA A 131 11.06 3.17 5.08
C ALA A 131 12.32 4.04 5.00
N ALA A 132 13.39 3.64 5.70
CA ALA A 132 14.69 4.32 5.61
C ALA A 132 15.29 4.23 4.20
N LEU A 133 15.21 3.05 3.56
CA LEU A 133 15.73 2.84 2.20
C LEU A 133 14.94 3.64 1.16
N GLN A 134 13.61 3.66 1.28
CA GLN A 134 12.71 4.42 0.41
C GLN A 134 12.95 5.93 0.48
N ALA A 135 13.44 6.46 1.60
CA ALA A 135 13.86 7.85 1.70
C ALA A 135 15.02 8.20 0.75
N PHE A 136 15.80 7.20 0.30
CA PHE A 136 16.83 7.36 -0.73
C PHE A 136 16.29 7.19 -2.16
N GLY A 137 14.97 6.99 -2.34
CA GLY A 137 14.31 6.87 -3.65
C GLY A 137 14.30 5.46 -4.25
N ASN A 138 14.73 4.45 -3.50
CA ASN A 138 14.72 3.04 -3.93
C ASN A 138 14.14 2.14 -2.83
N GLY A 139 13.69 0.94 -3.18
CA GLY A 139 13.23 -0.04 -2.20
C GLY A 139 13.19 -1.45 -2.80
N GLY A 140 13.22 -2.46 -1.94
CA GLY A 140 13.16 -3.86 -2.34
C GLY A 140 14.16 -4.75 -1.59
N TRP A 141 14.11 -6.04 -1.91
CA TRP A 141 14.98 -7.06 -1.33
C TRP A 141 15.95 -7.63 -2.38
N PRO A 142 17.18 -8.04 -2.02
CA PRO A 142 17.77 -7.99 -0.68
C PRO A 142 17.95 -6.55 -0.22
N MET A 143 17.66 -6.28 1.05
CA MET A 143 17.85 -4.95 1.63
C MET A 143 19.23 -4.92 2.28
N SER A 144 20.06 -3.94 1.88
CA SER A 144 21.45 -3.79 2.33
C SER A 144 21.63 -2.43 2.99
N MET A 145 21.56 -2.40 4.33
CA MET A 145 21.57 -1.18 5.12
C MET A 145 22.86 -1.05 5.95
N PHE A 146 23.33 0.18 6.11
CA PHE A 146 24.45 0.53 6.98
C PHE A 146 23.96 1.40 8.13
N LEU A 147 24.25 0.93 9.35
CA LEU A 147 23.74 1.53 10.58
C LEU A 147 24.88 1.92 11.53
N THR A 148 24.61 2.90 12.37
CA THR A 148 25.47 3.21 13.52
C THR A 148 25.48 2.02 14.51
N PRO A 149 26.44 1.95 15.46
CA PRO A 149 26.50 0.88 16.46
C PRO A 149 25.25 0.74 17.35
N ASP A 150 24.42 1.78 17.40
CA ASP A 150 23.14 1.83 18.11
C ASP A 150 21.91 1.64 17.20
N GLY A 151 22.12 1.33 15.91
CA GLY A 151 21.07 0.91 14.99
C GLY A 151 20.42 2.01 14.15
N ARG A 152 20.89 3.26 14.21
CA ARG A 152 20.34 4.33 13.35
C ARG A 152 20.83 4.15 11.90
N PRO A 153 19.94 4.11 10.89
CA PRO A 153 20.35 3.97 9.49
C PRO A 153 21.00 5.25 8.99
N PHE A 154 22.03 5.14 8.14
CA PHE A 154 22.65 6.30 7.51
C PHE A 154 22.94 6.14 6.02
N TYR A 155 22.98 4.91 5.49
CA TYR A 155 23.13 4.63 4.07
C TYR A 155 22.52 3.27 3.74
N GLY A 156 22.10 3.07 2.48
CA GLY A 156 21.53 1.79 2.07
C GLY A 156 21.36 1.63 0.56
N GLY A 157 21.11 0.39 0.16
CA GLY A 157 20.77 -0.01 -1.20
C GLY A 157 20.06 -1.35 -1.20
N THR A 158 19.75 -1.85 -2.40
CA THR A 158 19.19 -3.19 -2.58
C THR A 158 20.31 -4.20 -2.88
N TYR A 159 20.42 -4.60 -4.15
CA TYR A 159 21.47 -5.47 -4.65
C TYR A 159 22.76 -4.67 -4.97
N PHE A 160 23.90 -5.16 -4.47
CA PHE A 160 25.22 -4.67 -4.88
C PHE A 160 25.99 -5.80 -5.59
N PRO A 161 26.45 -5.60 -6.84
CA PRO A 161 27.20 -6.63 -7.57
C PRO A 161 28.59 -6.86 -6.95
N PRO A 162 29.26 -8.01 -7.19
CA PRO A 162 30.58 -8.30 -6.62
C PRO A 162 31.69 -7.39 -7.18
N LYS A 163 31.45 -6.72 -8.32
CA LYS A 163 32.38 -5.82 -9.01
C LYS A 163 31.64 -4.62 -9.59
N ASP A 164 32.33 -3.49 -9.72
CA ASP A 164 31.83 -2.31 -10.43
C ASP A 164 31.45 -2.70 -11.87
N ARG A 165 30.21 -2.41 -12.29
CA ARG A 165 29.74 -2.67 -13.66
C ARG A 165 28.64 -1.70 -14.06
N ASN A 166 28.64 -1.25 -15.32
CA ASN A 166 27.56 -0.43 -15.90
C ASN A 166 27.14 0.78 -15.04
N GLY A 167 28.10 1.48 -14.44
CA GLY A 167 27.84 2.63 -13.55
C GLY A 167 27.35 2.26 -12.14
N ILE A 168 27.10 0.97 -11.86
CA ILE A 168 26.76 0.46 -10.53
C ILE A 168 28.06 0.12 -9.81
N ARG A 169 28.24 0.67 -8.61
CA ARG A 169 29.37 0.34 -7.72
C ARG A 169 29.22 -1.08 -7.19
N GLY A 170 30.32 -1.83 -7.23
CA GLY A 170 30.42 -3.14 -6.63
C GLY A 170 30.43 -3.07 -5.12
N PHE A 171 30.00 -4.16 -4.47
CA PHE A 171 29.88 -4.25 -3.03
C PHE A 171 31.22 -3.99 -2.30
N PRO A 172 32.40 -4.45 -2.78
CA PRO A 172 33.67 -4.09 -2.16
C PRO A 172 33.95 -2.58 -2.16
N THR A 173 33.61 -1.89 -3.25
CA THR A 173 33.77 -0.43 -3.39
C THR A 173 32.85 0.31 -2.43
N VAL A 174 31.60 -0.15 -2.31
CA VAL A 174 30.62 0.39 -1.34
C VAL A 174 31.09 0.17 0.10
N LEU A 175 31.51 -1.06 0.44
CA LEU A 175 32.02 -1.41 1.78
C LEU A 175 33.23 -0.55 2.17
N ALA A 176 34.17 -0.34 1.25
CA ALA A 176 35.33 0.52 1.48
C ALA A 176 34.92 1.98 1.72
N GLY A 177 34.08 2.53 0.83
CA GLY A 177 33.62 3.92 0.95
C GLY A 177 32.86 4.20 2.25
N VAL A 178 31.96 3.29 2.65
CA VAL A 178 31.23 3.41 3.93
C VAL A 178 32.19 3.33 5.13
N ALA A 179 33.16 2.40 5.09
CA ALA A 179 34.10 2.23 6.20
C ALA A 179 35.07 3.42 6.33
N ASP A 180 35.49 4.03 5.22
CA ASP A 180 36.31 5.23 5.21
C ASP A 180 35.52 6.44 5.73
N ALA A 181 34.29 6.64 5.25
CA ALA A 181 33.42 7.70 5.75
C ALA A 181 33.13 7.55 7.25
N TRP A 182 32.91 6.32 7.75
CA TRP A 182 32.73 6.07 9.20
C TRP A 182 33.94 6.45 10.05
N ARG A 183 35.15 6.26 9.50
CA ARG A 183 36.41 6.60 10.19
C ARG A 183 36.66 8.11 10.15
N ASP A 184 36.53 8.72 8.97
CA ASP A 184 37.04 10.06 8.69
C ASP A 184 35.97 11.15 8.88
N GLU A 185 34.69 10.82 8.68
CA GLU A 185 33.55 11.75 8.66
C GLU A 185 32.46 11.36 9.67
N LYS A 186 32.86 10.71 10.77
CA LYS A 186 31.94 10.10 11.75
C LYS A 186 30.83 11.04 12.24
N ALA A 187 31.17 12.29 12.57
CA ALA A 187 30.19 13.27 13.07
C ALA A 187 29.10 13.60 12.03
N GLN A 188 29.47 13.66 10.74
CA GLN A 188 28.54 13.91 9.65
C GLN A 188 27.63 12.70 9.41
N ILE A 189 28.16 11.49 9.57
CA ILE A 189 27.34 10.27 9.52
C ILE A 189 26.34 10.23 10.67
N GLU A 190 26.76 10.54 11.90
CA GLU A 190 25.85 10.57 13.06
C GLU A 190 24.73 11.60 12.85
N GLU A 191 25.04 12.79 12.34
CA GLU A 191 24.04 13.81 12.01
C GLU A 191 23.09 13.35 10.88
N SER A 192 23.62 12.69 9.85
CA SER A 192 22.80 12.11 8.78
C SER A 192 21.90 10.99 9.30
N ALA A 193 22.40 10.17 10.22
CA ALA A 193 21.66 9.10 10.86
C ALA A 193 20.51 9.64 11.72
N ASP A 194 20.74 10.74 12.44
CA ASP A 194 19.69 11.42 13.22
C ASP A 194 18.59 11.96 12.31
N ARG A 195 18.95 12.69 11.25
CA ARG A 195 17.98 13.22 10.29
C ARG A 195 17.14 12.12 9.64
N LEU A 196 17.77 11.03 9.22
CA LEU A 196 17.06 9.90 8.60
C LEU A 196 16.18 9.17 9.63
N THR A 197 16.66 8.97 10.85
CA THR A 197 15.88 8.35 11.93
C THR A 197 14.64 9.17 12.25
N ASP A 198 14.77 10.50 12.34
CA ASP A 198 13.63 11.39 12.57
C ASP A 198 12.65 11.41 11.39
N LEU A 199 13.15 11.33 10.15
CA LEU A 199 12.30 11.18 8.97
C LEU A 199 11.50 9.88 9.04
N VAL A 200 12.15 8.75 9.33
CA VAL A 200 11.51 7.43 9.44
C VAL A 200 10.49 7.42 10.57
N ARG A 201 10.84 7.93 11.76
CA ARG A 201 9.93 8.07 12.90
C ARG A 201 8.70 8.89 12.51
N ARG A 202 8.88 10.07 11.92
CA ARG A 202 7.75 10.90 11.47
C ARG A 202 6.93 10.21 10.39
N SER A 203 7.55 9.49 9.46
CA SER A 203 6.83 8.80 8.39
C SER A 203 5.97 7.64 8.93
N LEU A 204 6.50 6.87 9.89
CA LEU A 204 5.85 5.70 10.45
C LEU A 204 4.89 6.02 11.60
N ALA A 205 5.13 7.13 12.31
CA ALA A 205 4.26 7.63 13.38
C ALA A 205 3.11 8.49 12.85
N LYS A 206 2.99 8.73 11.54
CA LYS A 206 1.85 9.46 10.96
C LYS A 206 0.53 8.69 11.17
N SER A 207 -0.06 8.84 12.35
CA SER A 207 -1.44 9.28 12.43
C SER A 207 -1.39 10.79 12.27
N ASN A 208 -2.09 11.32 11.26
CA ASN A 208 -2.06 12.76 11.01
C ASN A 208 -2.71 13.47 12.20
N GLY A 209 -1.90 14.04 13.09
CA GLY A 209 -2.37 14.78 14.25
C GLY A 209 -3.52 15.73 13.92
N ASN A 210 -4.60 15.64 14.69
CA ASN A 210 -5.77 16.52 14.78
C ASN A 210 -6.53 16.93 13.49
N ARG A 211 -6.11 16.54 12.29
CA ARG A 211 -6.87 16.81 11.04
C ARG A 211 -7.79 15.63 10.75
N HIS A 212 -9.03 15.77 11.22
CA HIS A 212 -10.08 14.79 11.00
C HIS A 212 -10.73 15.07 9.64
N ALA A 213 -10.64 14.13 8.71
CA ALA A 213 -11.36 14.23 7.44
C ALA A 213 -12.73 13.53 7.55
N PRO A 214 -13.81 14.05 6.93
CA PRO A 214 -15.11 13.40 6.99
C PRO A 214 -15.08 11.96 6.43
N LEU A 215 -15.35 10.99 7.30
CA LEU A 215 -15.49 9.58 6.95
C LEU A 215 -16.83 9.34 6.24
N THR A 216 -16.83 9.45 4.91
CA THR A 216 -18.03 9.34 4.07
C THR A 216 -17.85 8.35 2.92
N ARG A 217 -18.96 7.90 2.33
CA ARG A 217 -18.94 7.01 1.16
C ARG A 217 -18.31 7.64 -0.09
N ALA A 218 -18.14 8.96 -0.14
CA ALA A 218 -17.45 9.63 -1.24
C ALA A 218 -15.99 9.17 -1.39
N LEU A 219 -15.37 8.72 -0.30
CA LEU A 219 -13.99 8.19 -0.32
C LEU A 219 -13.87 6.91 -1.14
N ALA A 220 -14.91 6.08 -1.18
CA ALA A 220 -14.92 4.87 -1.99
C ALA A 220 -14.96 5.19 -3.50
N ALA A 221 -15.77 6.17 -3.89
CA ALA A 221 -15.80 6.66 -5.27
C ALA A 221 -14.43 7.20 -5.71
N LEU A 222 -13.76 7.98 -4.85
CA LEU A 222 -12.41 8.49 -5.11
C LEU A 222 -11.38 7.36 -5.23
N GLY A 223 -11.42 6.36 -4.33
CA GLY A 223 -10.52 5.21 -4.39
C GLY A 223 -10.68 4.41 -5.69
N ARG A 224 -11.93 4.23 -6.13
CA ARG A 224 -12.23 3.59 -7.42
C ARG A 224 -11.68 4.40 -8.60
N GLU A 225 -11.83 5.72 -8.59
CA GLU A 225 -11.30 6.60 -9.64
C GLU A 225 -9.77 6.51 -9.73
N GLN A 226 -9.08 6.54 -8.58
CA GLN A 226 -7.63 6.39 -8.51
C GLN A 226 -7.15 5.02 -9.02
N LEU A 227 -7.86 3.92 -8.70
CA LEU A 227 -7.54 2.61 -9.24
C LEU A 227 -7.80 2.52 -10.76
N ALA A 228 -8.87 3.15 -11.25
CA ALA A 228 -9.17 3.19 -12.68
C ALA A 228 -8.10 3.95 -13.50
N GLU A 229 -7.45 4.96 -12.90
CA GLU A 229 -6.32 5.67 -13.52
C GLU A 229 -5.05 4.82 -13.59
N GLN A 230 -4.87 3.96 -12.61
CA GLN A 230 -3.73 3.04 -12.51
C GLN A 230 -3.94 1.73 -13.28
N PHE A 231 -5.15 1.47 -13.74
CA PHE A 231 -5.52 0.22 -14.37
C PHE A 231 -4.88 0.03 -15.74
N ASP A 232 -4.41 -1.18 -16.02
CA ASP A 232 -3.91 -1.56 -17.34
C ASP A 232 -5.08 -2.06 -18.22
N PRO A 233 -5.57 -1.28 -19.21
CA PRO A 233 -6.72 -1.70 -20.02
C PRO A 233 -6.41 -2.91 -20.93
N GLU A 234 -5.15 -3.14 -21.27
CA GLU A 234 -4.74 -4.19 -22.20
C GLU A 234 -4.47 -5.50 -21.46
N TYR A 235 -3.74 -5.44 -20.34
CA TYR A 235 -3.27 -6.61 -19.60
C TYR A 235 -3.89 -6.78 -18.21
N GLY A 236 -4.74 -5.87 -17.74
CA GLY A 236 -5.27 -5.90 -16.37
C GLY A 236 -4.20 -5.70 -15.30
N GLY A 237 -4.63 -5.56 -14.04
CA GLY A 237 -3.77 -5.16 -12.92
C GLY A 237 -3.52 -3.66 -12.86
N PHE A 238 -2.74 -3.23 -11.85
CA PHE A 238 -2.65 -1.82 -11.46
C PHE A 238 -1.23 -1.23 -11.46
N GLY A 239 -1.21 0.09 -11.26
CA GLY A 239 -0.14 1.08 -11.42
C GLY A 239 0.53 1.09 -12.80
N PHE A 240 -0.22 0.75 -13.84
CA PHE A 240 0.23 0.96 -15.21
C PHE A 240 0.58 2.45 -15.43
N ASN A 241 1.79 2.70 -15.91
CA ASN A 241 2.24 4.01 -16.35
C ASN A 241 2.78 3.89 -17.78
N PRO A 242 2.22 4.60 -18.77
CA PRO A 242 2.71 4.59 -20.15
C PRO A 242 4.20 4.95 -20.29
N GLU A 243 4.72 5.83 -19.44
CA GLU A 243 6.13 6.26 -19.44
C GLU A 243 7.07 5.17 -18.91
N ASN A 244 6.54 4.24 -18.11
CA ASN A 244 7.29 3.09 -17.57
C ASN A 244 6.48 1.79 -17.69
N ALA A 245 6.10 1.45 -18.93
CA ALA A 245 5.22 0.32 -19.21
C ALA A 245 5.84 -1.06 -18.89
N ARG A 246 7.16 -1.16 -18.66
CA ARG A 246 7.83 -2.47 -18.47
C ARG A 246 8.12 -2.82 -17.02
N ARG A 247 7.49 -2.15 -16.05
CA ARG A 247 7.65 -2.47 -14.62
C ARG A 247 7.10 -3.86 -14.26
N PRO A 248 7.64 -4.51 -13.21
CA PRO A 248 7.04 -5.71 -12.62
C PRO A 248 5.60 -5.47 -12.19
N LYS A 249 4.79 -6.52 -12.19
CA LYS A 249 3.36 -6.44 -11.88
C LYS A 249 2.94 -7.51 -10.88
N PHE A 250 2.26 -7.08 -9.81
CA PHE A 250 1.79 -7.91 -8.70
C PHE A 250 0.28 -8.14 -8.80
N PRO A 251 -0.24 -9.29 -8.31
CA PRO A 251 -1.68 -9.58 -8.31
C PRO A 251 -2.55 -8.61 -7.50
N GLU A 252 -2.00 -8.05 -6.42
CA GLU A 252 -2.66 -7.09 -5.50
C GLU A 252 -4.13 -7.44 -5.18
N PRO A 253 -4.43 -8.60 -4.56
CA PRO A 253 -5.80 -9.06 -4.35
C PRO A 253 -6.69 -8.08 -3.59
N VAL A 254 -6.10 -7.27 -2.70
CA VAL A 254 -6.78 -6.21 -1.93
C VAL A 254 -7.52 -5.21 -2.83
N ASN A 255 -6.92 -4.83 -3.97
CA ASN A 255 -7.54 -3.94 -4.96
C ASN A 255 -8.76 -4.61 -5.59
N LEU A 256 -8.65 -5.91 -5.90
CA LEU A 256 -9.73 -6.68 -6.51
C LEU A 256 -10.90 -6.89 -5.54
N VAL A 257 -10.62 -7.18 -4.27
CA VAL A 257 -11.64 -7.32 -3.22
C VAL A 257 -12.42 -6.03 -3.04
N PHE A 258 -11.73 -4.88 -2.98
CA PHE A 258 -12.38 -3.57 -2.90
C PHE A 258 -13.29 -3.31 -4.10
N LEU A 259 -12.82 -3.54 -5.33
CA LEU A 259 -13.63 -3.35 -6.53
C LEU A 259 -14.84 -4.30 -6.59
N LEU A 260 -14.70 -5.55 -6.12
CA LEU A 260 -15.84 -6.48 -6.00
C LEU A 260 -16.86 -5.99 -4.96
N ASP A 261 -16.42 -5.43 -3.83
CA ASP A 261 -17.32 -4.84 -2.83
C ASP A 261 -18.06 -3.61 -3.40
N GLU A 262 -17.36 -2.73 -4.11
CA GLU A 262 -17.98 -1.58 -4.78
C GLU A 262 -19.01 -2.02 -5.81
N HIS A 263 -18.69 -3.01 -6.65
CA HIS A 263 -19.65 -3.55 -7.60
C HIS A 263 -20.90 -4.12 -6.91
N ARG A 264 -20.72 -4.89 -5.83
CA ARG A 264 -21.82 -5.44 -5.03
C ARG A 264 -22.72 -4.33 -4.47
N ARG A 265 -22.13 -3.22 -4.00
CA ARG A 265 -22.86 -2.05 -3.48
C ARG A 265 -23.59 -1.28 -4.57
N GLU A 266 -22.98 -1.11 -5.75
CA GLU A 266 -23.63 -0.50 -6.92
C GLU A 266 -24.86 -1.30 -7.37
N VAL A 267 -24.76 -2.63 -7.39
CA VAL A 267 -25.88 -3.51 -7.71
C VAL A 267 -26.98 -3.39 -6.66
N ALA A 268 -26.63 -3.46 -5.37
CA ALA A 268 -27.60 -3.38 -4.28
C ALA A 268 -28.36 -2.04 -4.22
N SER A 269 -27.71 -0.94 -4.61
CA SER A 269 -28.31 0.41 -4.63
C SER A 269 -29.06 0.74 -5.93
N GLY A 270 -28.98 -0.11 -6.95
CA GLY A 270 -29.52 0.18 -8.29
C GLY A 270 -28.73 1.26 -9.05
N ALA A 271 -27.56 1.67 -8.55
CA ALA A 271 -26.71 2.69 -9.16
C ALA A 271 -25.78 2.13 -10.26
N ALA A 272 -25.85 0.83 -10.54
CA ALA A 272 -25.10 0.19 -11.62
C ALA A 272 -25.41 0.86 -12.96
N LYS A 273 -24.44 1.61 -13.49
CA LYS A 273 -24.56 2.24 -14.81
C LYS A 273 -24.48 1.18 -15.90
N LYS A 274 -25.25 1.37 -16.99
CA LYS A 274 -25.03 0.61 -18.22
C LYS A 274 -23.71 1.07 -18.85
N ASP A 275 -22.98 0.14 -19.46
CA ASP A 275 -21.75 0.44 -20.19
C ASP A 275 -22.03 1.50 -21.28
N GLU A 276 -21.57 2.73 -21.03
CA GLU A 276 -21.52 3.78 -22.04
C GLU A 276 -20.28 3.56 -22.90
N LYS A 277 -20.47 3.67 -24.22
CA LYS A 277 -19.37 3.68 -25.18
C LYS A 277 -18.46 4.86 -24.80
N ASP A 278 -17.17 4.60 -24.58
CA ASP A 278 -16.11 5.55 -24.18
C ASP A 278 -15.98 5.88 -22.67
N ALA A 279 -16.70 5.21 -21.77
CA ALA A 279 -16.49 5.35 -20.32
C ALA A 279 -15.25 4.58 -19.81
N LYS A 280 -14.61 5.07 -18.73
CA LYS A 280 -13.61 4.31 -17.95
C LYS A 280 -14.22 2.96 -17.51
N PRO A 281 -13.45 1.85 -17.48
CA PRO A 281 -14.00 0.55 -17.11
C PRO A 281 -14.57 0.57 -15.69
N GLY A 282 -15.77 0.01 -15.53
CA GLY A 282 -16.40 -0.17 -14.23
C GLY A 282 -15.62 -1.15 -13.33
N PRO A 283 -15.95 -1.21 -12.02
CA PRO A 283 -15.21 -2.01 -11.04
C PRO A 283 -15.15 -3.49 -11.41
N LEU A 284 -16.27 -4.10 -11.80
CA LEU A 284 -16.30 -5.51 -12.20
C LEU A 284 -15.46 -5.78 -13.46
N ALA A 285 -15.49 -4.87 -14.43
CA ALA A 285 -14.73 -5.01 -15.67
C ALA A 285 -13.21 -5.02 -15.41
N MET A 286 -12.73 -4.16 -14.50
CA MET A 286 -11.33 -4.17 -14.07
C MET A 286 -10.94 -5.49 -13.40
N VAL A 287 -11.81 -6.03 -12.54
CA VAL A 287 -11.56 -7.30 -11.85
C VAL A 287 -11.52 -8.47 -12.83
N VAL A 288 -12.56 -8.62 -13.66
CA VAL A 288 -12.66 -9.71 -14.64
C VAL A 288 -11.47 -9.71 -15.60
N LYS A 289 -11.08 -8.53 -16.10
CA LYS A 289 -9.92 -8.39 -16.98
C LYS A 289 -8.62 -8.80 -16.28
N THR A 290 -8.44 -8.40 -15.02
CA THR A 290 -7.23 -8.74 -14.24
C THR A 290 -7.15 -10.22 -13.95
N LEU A 291 -8.24 -10.83 -13.44
CA LEU A 291 -8.30 -12.27 -13.15
C LEU A 291 -8.12 -13.11 -14.42
N ASP A 292 -8.74 -12.74 -15.54
CA ASP A 292 -8.60 -13.44 -16.82
C ASP A 292 -7.14 -13.44 -17.30
N GLN A 293 -6.49 -12.27 -17.27
CA GLN A 293 -5.11 -12.14 -17.74
C GLN A 293 -4.11 -12.85 -16.83
N MET A 294 -4.34 -12.85 -15.51
CA MET A 294 -3.52 -13.65 -14.59
C MET A 294 -3.71 -15.16 -14.78
N ALA A 295 -4.96 -15.64 -14.87
CA ALA A 295 -5.26 -17.06 -15.03
C ALA A 295 -4.68 -17.64 -16.33
N ARG A 296 -4.62 -16.81 -17.39
CA ARG A 296 -4.03 -17.15 -18.68
C ARG A 296 -2.51 -16.90 -18.75
N GLY A 297 -1.95 -16.12 -17.84
CA GLY A 297 -0.53 -15.79 -17.82
C GLY A 297 0.34 -16.95 -17.33
N GLY A 298 1.66 -16.81 -17.48
CA GLY A 298 2.63 -17.71 -16.85
C GLY A 298 2.84 -17.43 -15.36
N ILE A 299 2.28 -16.33 -14.83
CA ILE A 299 2.15 -16.12 -13.37
C ILE A 299 1.29 -17.20 -12.70
N ARG A 300 0.35 -17.80 -13.43
CA ARG A 300 -0.44 -18.95 -12.98
C ARG A 300 0.22 -20.23 -13.48
N ASP A 301 0.52 -21.15 -12.56
CA ASP A 301 1.13 -22.43 -12.92
C ASP A 301 0.13 -23.30 -13.71
N GLN A 302 0.36 -23.38 -15.02
CA GLN A 302 -0.58 -23.99 -15.95
C GLN A 302 -0.79 -25.49 -15.76
N LEU A 303 0.07 -26.16 -14.99
CA LEU A 303 0.01 -27.61 -14.76
C LEU A 303 -0.58 -27.96 -13.38
N ALA A 304 -0.15 -27.25 -12.33
CA ALA A 304 -0.44 -27.61 -10.94
C ALA A 304 -1.41 -26.68 -10.21
N GLY A 305 -1.76 -25.54 -10.82
CA GLY A 305 -2.46 -24.46 -10.14
C GLY A 305 -1.56 -23.68 -9.18
N GLY A 306 -2.17 -22.68 -8.54
CA GLY A 306 -1.48 -21.69 -7.74
C GLY A 306 -0.76 -20.63 -8.59
N TYR A 307 -0.45 -19.52 -7.93
CA TYR A 307 0.11 -18.32 -8.52
C TYR A 307 1.50 -18.06 -7.95
N HIS A 308 2.37 -17.62 -8.84
CA HIS A 308 3.64 -17.00 -8.47
C HIS A 308 3.40 -15.58 -7.99
N ARG A 309 4.29 -15.05 -7.14
CA ARG A 309 4.08 -13.77 -6.45
C ARG A 309 3.91 -12.59 -7.40
N TYR A 310 4.72 -12.51 -8.45
CA TYR A 310 4.65 -11.41 -9.41
C TYR A 310 5.27 -11.75 -10.76
N ALA A 311 4.88 -10.99 -11.78
CA ALA A 311 5.44 -11.05 -13.12
C ALA A 311 6.56 -10.01 -13.29
N THR A 312 7.61 -10.37 -14.04
CA THR A 312 8.76 -9.49 -14.35
C THR A 312 8.38 -8.28 -15.21
N SER A 313 7.18 -8.30 -15.80
CA SER A 313 6.65 -7.24 -16.66
C SER A 313 5.13 -7.18 -16.57
N ARG A 314 4.53 -6.16 -17.20
CA ARG A 314 3.08 -5.96 -17.24
C ARG A 314 2.27 -7.07 -17.92
N TYR A 315 2.91 -8.00 -18.61
CA TYR A 315 2.24 -8.96 -19.49
C TYR A 315 1.77 -10.25 -18.80
N TRP A 316 2.12 -10.46 -17.52
CA TRP A 316 1.83 -11.69 -16.76
C TRP A 316 2.49 -12.97 -17.33
N ILE A 317 3.50 -12.83 -18.20
CA ILE A 317 4.11 -13.96 -18.93
C ILE A 317 5.18 -14.66 -18.10
N VAL A 318 6.26 -13.96 -17.74
CA VAL A 318 7.38 -14.54 -16.98
C VAL A 318 7.25 -14.13 -15.51
N PRO A 319 7.07 -15.07 -14.58
CA PRO A 319 7.09 -14.78 -13.15
C PRO A 319 8.51 -14.77 -12.58
N HIS A 320 8.65 -14.28 -11.34
CA HIS A 320 9.82 -14.53 -10.49
C HIS A 320 9.74 -15.85 -9.71
N PHE A 321 8.95 -16.81 -10.21
CA PHE A 321 8.71 -18.21 -9.78
C PHE A 321 8.46 -18.54 -8.30
N GLU A 322 8.67 -17.63 -7.35
CA GLU A 322 8.30 -17.79 -5.95
C GLU A 322 6.79 -17.91 -5.80
N LYS A 323 6.34 -18.79 -4.91
CA LYS A 323 4.92 -18.92 -4.56
C LYS A 323 4.73 -18.67 -3.08
N MET A 324 3.94 -17.66 -2.74
CA MET A 324 3.66 -17.27 -1.37
C MET A 324 2.28 -17.76 -0.94
N LEU A 325 2.16 -18.21 0.31
CA LEU A 325 0.89 -18.69 0.86
C LEU A 325 -0.17 -17.59 0.84
N TYR A 326 0.20 -16.38 1.28
CA TYR A 326 -0.75 -15.28 1.41
C TYR A 326 -1.31 -14.80 0.06
N ASP A 327 -0.52 -14.82 -1.02
CA ASP A 327 -1.01 -14.47 -2.37
C ASP A 327 -2.04 -15.50 -2.83
N ASN A 328 -1.71 -16.78 -2.69
CA ASN A 328 -2.57 -17.88 -3.11
C ASN A 328 -3.87 -17.95 -2.28
N ALA A 329 -3.79 -17.74 -0.97
CA ALA A 329 -4.97 -17.67 -0.10
C ALA A 329 -5.92 -16.55 -0.50
N GLN A 330 -5.40 -15.32 -0.65
CA GLN A 330 -6.21 -14.17 -1.05
C GLN A 330 -6.78 -14.31 -2.46
N LEU A 331 -6.01 -14.83 -3.42
CA LEU A 331 -6.49 -15.07 -4.77
C LEU A 331 -7.58 -16.14 -4.81
N ALA A 332 -7.48 -17.21 -4.01
CA ALA A 332 -8.54 -18.21 -3.94
C ALA A 332 -9.88 -17.59 -3.49
N SER A 333 -9.88 -16.81 -2.40
CA SER A 333 -11.08 -16.05 -1.98
C SER A 333 -11.56 -15.07 -3.06
N THR A 334 -10.65 -14.33 -3.70
CA THR A 334 -11.00 -13.33 -4.71
C THR A 334 -11.70 -13.96 -5.92
N HIS A 335 -11.21 -15.11 -6.39
CA HIS A 335 -11.87 -15.86 -7.46
C HIS A 335 -13.26 -16.35 -7.03
N LEU A 336 -13.42 -16.82 -5.79
CA LEU A 336 -14.73 -17.23 -5.30
C LEU A 336 -15.72 -16.07 -5.19
N LEU A 337 -15.27 -14.88 -4.75
CA LEU A 337 -16.10 -13.67 -4.72
C LEU A 337 -16.51 -13.24 -6.15
N ALA A 338 -15.59 -13.33 -7.11
CA ALA A 338 -15.90 -13.09 -8.51
C ALA A 338 -16.90 -14.12 -9.06
N PHE A 339 -16.80 -15.39 -8.64
CA PHE A 339 -17.77 -16.42 -9.00
C PHE A 339 -19.17 -16.10 -8.47
N GLU A 340 -19.32 -15.70 -7.20
CA GLU A 340 -20.62 -15.33 -6.63
C GLU A 340 -21.29 -14.17 -7.39
N LEU A 341 -20.50 -13.18 -7.82
CA LEU A 341 -21.04 -11.98 -8.49
C LEU A 341 -21.30 -12.17 -9.98
N THR A 342 -20.56 -13.06 -10.66
CA THR A 342 -20.65 -13.23 -12.13
C THR A 342 -21.30 -14.53 -12.57
N ALA A 343 -21.39 -15.53 -11.68
CA ALA A 343 -21.72 -16.92 -11.99
C ALA A 343 -20.82 -17.56 -13.07
N ASP A 344 -19.68 -16.97 -13.42
CA ASP A 344 -18.75 -17.52 -14.41
C ASP A 344 -17.95 -18.68 -13.80
N PRO A 345 -18.14 -19.94 -14.27
CA PRO A 345 -17.53 -21.11 -13.67
C PRO A 345 -16.00 -21.11 -13.73
N ARG A 346 -15.38 -20.28 -14.58
CA ARG A 346 -13.91 -20.16 -14.65
C ARG A 346 -13.31 -19.75 -13.30
N TRP A 347 -13.97 -18.85 -12.57
CA TRP A 347 -13.46 -18.38 -11.28
C TRP A 347 -13.55 -19.45 -10.20
N ARG A 348 -14.64 -20.23 -10.18
CA ARG A 348 -14.73 -21.42 -9.33
C ARG A 348 -13.57 -22.39 -9.61
N LEU A 349 -13.30 -22.69 -10.88
CA LEU A 349 -12.25 -23.64 -11.27
C LEU A 349 -10.85 -23.15 -10.87
N GLU A 350 -10.55 -21.85 -11.01
CA GLU A 350 -9.27 -21.30 -10.56
C GLU A 350 -9.12 -21.32 -9.03
N ALA A 351 -10.19 -21.08 -8.28
CA ALA A 351 -10.18 -21.24 -6.82
C ALA A 351 -9.93 -22.70 -6.41
N GLU A 352 -10.64 -23.66 -7.01
CA GLU A 352 -10.46 -25.09 -6.76
C GLU A 352 -9.01 -25.54 -7.09
N ALA A 353 -8.44 -25.07 -8.21
CA ALA A 353 -7.06 -25.35 -8.59
C ALA A 353 -6.05 -24.76 -7.59
N THR A 354 -6.32 -23.57 -7.08
CA THR A 354 -5.47 -22.90 -6.07
C THR A 354 -5.52 -23.65 -4.73
N PHE A 355 -6.70 -24.06 -4.26
CA PHE A 355 -6.79 -24.91 -3.06
C PHE A 355 -6.13 -26.27 -3.24
N ALA A 356 -6.24 -26.88 -4.42
CA ALA A 356 -5.56 -28.13 -4.72
C ALA A 356 -4.03 -27.98 -4.68
N PHE A 357 -3.50 -26.84 -5.13
CA PHE A 357 -2.09 -26.50 -4.99
C PHE A 357 -1.66 -26.37 -3.52
N ILE A 358 -2.38 -25.58 -2.72
CA ILE A 358 -2.08 -25.38 -1.29
C ILE A 358 -2.13 -26.71 -0.54
N ALA A 359 -3.17 -27.51 -0.76
CA ALA A 359 -3.34 -28.83 -0.14
C ALA A 359 -2.19 -29.78 -0.44
N ARG A 360 -1.69 -29.79 -1.69
CA ARG A 360 -0.63 -30.70 -2.13
C ARG A 360 0.76 -30.24 -1.71
N SER A 361 1.03 -28.93 -1.74
CA SER A 361 2.41 -28.41 -1.75
C SER A 361 2.75 -27.54 -0.55
N MET A 362 1.74 -27.02 0.17
CA MET A 362 1.93 -26.04 1.23
C MET A 362 1.24 -26.45 2.54
N THR A 363 0.76 -27.69 2.67
CA THR A 363 0.07 -28.15 3.88
C THR A 363 0.97 -29.05 4.72
N SER A 364 1.17 -28.67 5.97
CA SER A 364 1.88 -29.49 6.96
C SER A 364 1.02 -30.71 7.35
N PRO A 365 1.64 -31.89 7.58
CA PRO A 365 0.93 -33.03 8.13
C PRO A 365 0.34 -32.76 9.53
N GLU A 366 0.85 -31.75 10.25
CA GLU A 366 0.30 -31.35 11.56
C GLU A 366 -0.96 -30.48 11.46
N GLY A 367 -1.31 -29.98 10.26
CA GLY A 367 -2.55 -29.25 9.98
C GLY A 367 -2.39 -27.77 9.63
N GLY A 368 -1.26 -27.14 9.94
CA GLY A 368 -0.94 -25.77 9.50
C GLY A 368 -0.49 -25.70 8.02
N PHE A 369 -0.33 -24.48 7.52
CA PHE A 369 0.16 -24.21 6.16
C PHE A 369 1.55 -23.55 6.18
N TYR A 370 2.43 -24.02 5.29
CA TYR A 370 3.79 -23.54 5.07
C TYR A 370 3.81 -22.20 4.33
N SER A 371 4.88 -21.41 4.52
CA SER A 371 4.89 -20.00 4.14
C SER A 371 5.13 -19.78 2.64
N ALA A 372 6.14 -20.44 2.06
CA ALA A 372 6.56 -20.13 0.69
C ALA A 372 7.27 -21.31 -0.02
N ILE A 373 7.34 -21.22 -1.35
CA ILE A 373 8.18 -22.05 -2.21
C ILE A 373 9.15 -21.14 -2.96
N ASP A 374 10.42 -21.52 -2.97
CA ASP A 374 11.52 -20.79 -3.59
C ASP A 374 11.35 -20.61 -5.11
N ALA A 375 11.95 -19.53 -5.61
CA ALA A 375 12.00 -19.18 -7.03
C ALA A 375 13.02 -20.01 -7.81
N GLU A 376 14.10 -20.46 -7.16
CA GLU A 376 15.21 -21.17 -7.81
C GLU A 376 15.32 -22.66 -7.47
N THR A 377 16.01 -23.38 -8.35
CA THR A 377 16.42 -24.77 -8.15
C THR A 377 17.87 -24.88 -8.61
N ASP A 378 18.76 -25.30 -7.70
CA ASP A 378 20.21 -25.36 -7.96
C ASP A 378 20.82 -24.05 -8.49
N GLY A 379 20.27 -22.90 -8.07
CA GLY A 379 20.75 -21.56 -8.45
C GLY A 379 20.19 -21.01 -9.77
N ASP A 380 19.38 -21.79 -10.51
CA ASP A 380 18.67 -21.35 -11.71
C ASP A 380 17.20 -21.00 -11.37
N GLU A 381 16.80 -19.74 -11.61
CA GLU A 381 15.43 -19.26 -11.40
C GLU A 381 14.45 -19.97 -12.35
N GLY A 382 13.34 -20.49 -11.81
CA GLY A 382 12.25 -21.06 -12.59
C GLY A 382 12.53 -22.42 -13.23
N GLN A 383 13.73 -22.99 -13.10
CA GLN A 383 14.14 -24.24 -13.76
C GLN A 383 13.20 -25.41 -13.53
N TYR A 384 12.59 -25.49 -12.34
CA TYR A 384 11.56 -26.48 -12.02
C TYR A 384 10.32 -26.37 -12.93
N TYR A 385 9.94 -25.15 -13.31
CA TYR A 385 8.65 -24.83 -13.95
C TYR A 385 8.70 -24.74 -15.48
N VAL A 386 9.88 -24.48 -16.06
CA VAL A 386 10.03 -24.21 -17.50
C VAL A 386 10.27 -25.47 -18.34
N TRP A 387 9.93 -25.39 -19.63
CA TRP A 387 9.96 -26.54 -20.55
C TRP A 387 10.58 -26.17 -21.88
N THR A 388 11.29 -27.10 -22.51
CA THR A 388 11.55 -27.03 -23.95
C THR A 388 10.37 -27.63 -24.73
N ARG A 389 10.20 -27.21 -25.99
CA ARG A 389 9.19 -27.83 -26.88
C ARG A 389 9.43 -29.33 -27.01
N ASP A 390 10.68 -29.74 -27.18
CA ASP A 390 11.10 -31.14 -27.31
C ASP A 390 10.75 -31.98 -26.07
N GLU A 391 10.95 -31.44 -24.85
CA GLU A 391 10.55 -32.12 -23.61
C GLU A 391 9.03 -32.38 -23.58
N VAL A 392 8.24 -31.39 -24.01
CA VAL A 392 6.77 -31.53 -24.06
C VAL A 392 6.36 -32.55 -25.12
N GLU A 393 6.93 -32.49 -26.32
CA GLU A 393 6.62 -33.44 -27.40
C GLU A 393 6.98 -34.87 -27.03
N LYS A 394 8.18 -35.10 -26.46
CA LYS A 394 8.61 -36.42 -25.97
C LYS A 394 7.70 -36.96 -24.87
N THR A 395 7.19 -36.09 -23.99
CA THR A 395 6.31 -36.49 -22.88
C THR A 395 4.89 -36.83 -23.36
N LEU A 396 4.35 -36.04 -24.28
CA LEU A 396 2.96 -36.20 -24.75
C LEU A 396 2.83 -37.21 -25.91
N GLY A 397 3.92 -37.43 -26.65
CA GLY A 397 3.94 -38.14 -27.92
C GLY A 397 3.55 -37.20 -29.07
N ALA A 398 4.24 -37.33 -30.20
CA ALA A 398 3.90 -36.59 -31.41
C ALA A 398 2.47 -36.93 -31.88
N GLY A 399 1.73 -35.93 -32.35
CA GLY A 399 0.38 -36.12 -32.89
C GLY A 399 -0.63 -35.05 -32.43
N PRO A 400 -1.94 -35.27 -32.68
CA PRO A 400 -2.97 -34.25 -32.47
C PRO A 400 -3.06 -33.71 -31.04
N GLY A 401 -2.79 -34.56 -30.04
CA GLY A 401 -2.79 -34.15 -28.62
C GLY A 401 -1.67 -33.16 -28.30
N PHE A 402 -0.44 -33.42 -28.78
CA PHE A 402 0.68 -32.49 -28.66
C PHE A 402 0.41 -31.21 -29.44
N GLU A 403 -0.10 -31.29 -30.68
CA GLU A 403 -0.37 -30.11 -31.50
C GLU A 403 -1.41 -29.18 -30.88
N ALA A 404 -2.47 -29.74 -30.28
CA ALA A 404 -3.45 -28.99 -29.52
C ALA A 404 -2.81 -28.36 -28.27
N PHE A 405 -2.01 -29.13 -27.51
CA PHE A 405 -1.32 -28.63 -26.32
C PHE A 405 -0.35 -27.50 -26.67
N ALA A 406 0.44 -27.64 -27.72
CA ALA A 406 1.41 -26.66 -28.18
C ALA A 406 0.76 -25.37 -28.67
N GLN A 407 -0.39 -25.49 -29.36
CA GLN A 407 -1.19 -24.34 -29.78
C GLN A 407 -1.76 -23.58 -28.57
N VAL A 408 -2.19 -24.32 -27.54
CA VAL A 408 -2.87 -23.75 -26.38
C VAL A 408 -1.90 -23.11 -25.42
N TYR A 409 -0.83 -23.82 -25.07
CA TYR A 409 0.12 -23.43 -24.04
C TYR A 409 1.29 -22.57 -24.54
N GLY A 410 1.17 -22.01 -25.75
CA GLY A 410 2.12 -21.04 -26.28
C GLY A 410 3.39 -21.61 -26.91
N LEU A 411 3.53 -22.93 -27.04
CA LEU A 411 4.72 -23.60 -27.60
C LEU A 411 4.87 -23.42 -29.13
N LYS A 412 3.84 -22.90 -29.81
CA LYS A 412 3.92 -22.49 -31.23
C LYS A 412 4.46 -21.07 -31.44
N ARG A 413 4.82 -20.37 -30.37
CA ARG A 413 5.47 -19.05 -30.41
C ARG A 413 6.97 -19.22 -30.20
N GLU A 414 7.71 -18.13 -30.34
CA GLU A 414 9.10 -18.07 -29.88
C GLU A 414 9.20 -18.39 -28.37
N PRO A 415 10.30 -19.03 -27.93
CA PRO A 415 10.60 -19.21 -26.51
C PRO A 415 10.49 -17.88 -25.75
N ASN A 416 9.84 -17.91 -24.59
CA ASN A 416 9.59 -16.74 -23.77
C ASN A 416 10.46 -16.69 -22.51
N PHE A 417 11.41 -17.62 -22.39
CA PHE A 417 12.34 -17.73 -21.28
C PHE A 417 13.76 -18.07 -21.79
N GLU A 418 14.75 -17.89 -20.93
CA GLU A 418 16.15 -18.15 -21.23
C GLU A 418 16.41 -19.61 -21.66
N LYS A 419 17.52 -19.83 -22.36
CA LYS A 419 17.98 -21.17 -22.80
C LYS A 419 16.92 -21.90 -23.69
N GLU A 420 16.22 -21.14 -24.55
CA GLU A 420 15.17 -21.63 -25.46
C GLU A 420 14.01 -22.36 -24.76
N ARG A 421 13.69 -21.93 -23.54
CA ARG A 421 12.62 -22.51 -22.74
C ARG A 421 11.32 -21.70 -22.77
N TYR A 422 10.26 -22.36 -22.34
CA TYR A 422 8.90 -21.86 -22.27
C TYR A 422 8.39 -21.89 -20.84
N VAL A 423 7.94 -20.74 -20.37
CA VAL A 423 6.88 -20.65 -19.37
C VAL A 423 5.57 -20.94 -20.07
N LEU A 424 4.84 -21.98 -19.63
CA LEU A 424 3.53 -22.31 -20.21
C LEU A 424 2.53 -21.20 -19.86
N LEU A 425 1.76 -20.75 -20.85
CA LEU A 425 0.70 -19.74 -20.70
C LEU A 425 -0.40 -19.98 -21.74
N GLU A 426 -1.53 -19.29 -21.65
CA GLU A 426 -2.62 -19.33 -22.62
C GLU A 426 -2.76 -17.99 -23.38
N PRO A 427 -2.07 -17.81 -24.52
CA PRO A 427 -1.97 -16.52 -25.19
C PRO A 427 -3.32 -15.93 -25.63
N ARG A 428 -4.32 -16.79 -25.88
CA ARG A 428 -5.67 -16.42 -26.31
C ARG A 428 -6.71 -17.02 -25.37
N SER A 429 -7.96 -16.57 -25.42
CA SER A 429 -8.99 -17.17 -24.58
C SER A 429 -9.22 -18.65 -24.95
N ARG A 430 -9.70 -19.47 -24.01
CA ARG A 430 -10.05 -20.87 -24.29
C ARG A 430 -11.07 -20.98 -25.44
N ALA A 431 -12.00 -20.03 -25.52
CA ALA A 431 -12.99 -19.96 -26.59
C ALA A 431 -12.34 -19.75 -27.97
N ASP A 432 -11.43 -18.79 -28.09
CA ASP A 432 -10.72 -18.50 -29.36
C ASP A 432 -9.85 -19.68 -29.81
N GLN A 433 -9.22 -20.35 -28.85
CA GLN A 433 -8.38 -21.50 -29.11
C GLN A 433 -9.21 -22.71 -29.57
N ALA A 434 -10.35 -22.98 -28.91
CA ALA A 434 -11.29 -24.01 -29.32
C ALA A 434 -11.82 -23.75 -30.73
N ALA A 435 -12.19 -22.50 -31.04
CA ALA A 435 -12.60 -22.11 -32.39
C ALA A 435 -11.49 -22.34 -33.43
N THR A 436 -10.24 -21.97 -33.11
CA THR A 436 -9.07 -22.21 -33.99
C THR A 436 -8.87 -23.69 -34.27
N LEU A 437 -9.04 -24.53 -33.25
CA LEU A 437 -8.89 -25.98 -33.33
C LEU A 437 -10.16 -26.69 -33.83
N LYS A 438 -11.19 -25.94 -34.25
CA LYS A 438 -12.48 -26.45 -34.73
C LYS A 438 -13.14 -27.44 -33.74
N THR A 439 -13.11 -27.10 -32.46
CA THR A 439 -13.67 -27.88 -31.35
C THR A 439 -14.46 -26.97 -30.39
N THR A 440 -15.00 -27.54 -29.31
CA THR A 440 -15.63 -26.77 -28.22
C THR A 440 -14.67 -26.59 -27.04
N PRO A 441 -14.84 -25.56 -26.19
CA PRO A 441 -14.01 -25.40 -24.99
C PRO A 441 -14.01 -26.64 -24.09
N ALA A 442 -15.16 -27.31 -23.95
CA ALA A 442 -15.28 -28.53 -23.15
C ALA A 442 -14.51 -29.72 -23.76
N ALA A 443 -14.63 -29.94 -25.07
CA ALA A 443 -13.90 -31.02 -25.75
C ALA A 443 -12.38 -30.74 -25.81
N LEU A 444 -11.99 -29.47 -25.92
CA LEU A 444 -10.59 -29.05 -25.80
C LEU A 444 -10.05 -29.36 -24.41
N GLU A 445 -10.79 -29.06 -23.35
CA GLU A 445 -10.39 -29.36 -21.98
C GLU A 445 -10.18 -30.87 -21.73
N VAL A 446 -11.08 -31.72 -22.25
CA VAL A 446 -10.92 -33.19 -22.23
C VAL A 446 -9.63 -33.63 -22.94
N THR A 447 -9.24 -32.93 -24.00
CA THR A 447 -8.00 -33.21 -24.75
C THR A 447 -6.74 -32.79 -23.99
N LEU A 448 -6.79 -31.66 -23.27
CA LEU A 448 -5.62 -31.07 -22.62
C LEU A 448 -5.34 -31.63 -21.23
N ALA A 449 -6.38 -32.02 -20.47
CA ALA A 449 -6.23 -32.46 -19.08
C ALA A 449 -5.26 -33.64 -18.90
N PRO A 450 -5.30 -34.71 -19.73
CA PRO A 450 -4.33 -35.79 -19.63
C PRO A 450 -2.88 -35.33 -19.90
N GLY A 451 -2.70 -34.37 -20.82
CA GLY A 451 -1.40 -33.81 -21.14
C GLY A 451 -0.81 -33.01 -19.96
N ARG A 452 -1.64 -32.18 -19.31
CA ARG A 452 -1.23 -31.46 -18.09
C ARG A 452 -0.82 -32.43 -16.98
N ALA A 453 -1.60 -33.49 -16.76
CA ALA A 453 -1.30 -34.49 -15.74
C ALA A 453 0.02 -35.23 -16.01
N LYS A 454 0.28 -35.63 -17.27
CA LYS A 454 1.55 -36.26 -17.66
C LYS A 454 2.75 -35.35 -17.44
N LEU A 455 2.66 -34.08 -17.85
CA LEU A 455 3.74 -33.11 -17.65
C LEU A 455 3.96 -32.81 -16.18
N LEU A 456 2.90 -32.70 -15.38
CA LEU A 456 3.01 -32.53 -13.93
C LEU A 456 3.76 -33.71 -13.29
N ALA A 457 3.42 -34.95 -13.66
CA ALA A 457 4.09 -36.14 -13.15
C ALA A 457 5.58 -36.22 -13.55
N VAL A 458 5.95 -35.67 -14.72
CA VAL A 458 7.37 -35.52 -15.10
C VAL A 458 8.04 -34.43 -14.27
N ARG A 459 7.36 -33.29 -14.04
CA ARG A 459 7.89 -32.18 -13.25
C ARG A 459 8.16 -32.56 -11.80
N GLU A 460 7.27 -33.33 -11.18
CA GLU A 460 7.40 -33.78 -9.78
C GLU A 460 8.61 -34.71 -9.55
N ARG A 461 9.29 -35.16 -10.61
CA ARG A 461 10.55 -35.93 -10.52
C ARG A 461 11.80 -35.08 -10.68
N ARG A 462 11.65 -33.80 -11.03
CA ARG A 462 12.77 -32.84 -11.09
C ARG A 462 13.21 -32.48 -9.66
N PRO A 463 14.46 -32.01 -9.46
CA PRO A 463 14.82 -31.37 -8.21
C PRO A 463 13.81 -30.26 -7.89
N ALA A 464 13.20 -30.31 -6.71
CA ALA A 464 12.17 -29.36 -6.32
C ALA A 464 12.80 -28.07 -5.76
N PRO A 465 12.17 -26.91 -5.97
CA PRO A 465 12.55 -25.69 -5.26
C PRO A 465 12.40 -25.89 -3.74
N LEU A 466 13.20 -25.15 -2.97
CA LEU A 466 13.15 -25.22 -1.52
C LEU A 466 11.76 -24.80 -1.00
N LEU A 467 11.24 -25.58 -0.06
CA LEU A 467 10.03 -25.24 0.68
C LEU A 467 10.42 -24.50 1.96
N ASP A 468 9.93 -23.28 2.16
CA ASP A 468 9.92 -22.65 3.47
C ASP A 468 8.77 -23.24 4.28
N ASP A 469 9.11 -24.28 5.05
CA ASP A 469 8.19 -25.03 5.91
C ASP A 469 7.88 -24.32 7.24
N LYS A 470 8.21 -23.03 7.36
CA LYS A 470 7.77 -22.19 8.48
C LYS A 470 6.26 -21.97 8.40
N VAL A 471 5.58 -22.17 9.53
CA VAL A 471 4.17 -21.79 9.68
C VAL A 471 4.11 -20.41 10.32
N LEU A 472 3.43 -19.48 9.65
CA LEU A 472 3.20 -18.11 10.12
C LEU A 472 1.73 -17.91 10.53
N THR A 473 1.49 -17.41 11.74
CA THR A 473 0.14 -17.17 12.28
C THR A 473 -0.68 -16.27 11.35
N SER A 474 -0.14 -15.13 10.93
CA SER A 474 -0.82 -14.19 10.04
C SER A 474 -1.26 -14.83 8.72
N TRP A 475 -0.36 -15.51 8.01
CA TRP A 475 -0.66 -16.09 6.69
C TRP A 475 -1.60 -17.30 6.78
N ASN A 476 -1.52 -18.06 7.87
CA ASN A 476 -2.48 -19.11 8.16
C ASN A 476 -3.87 -18.54 8.45
N GLY A 477 -3.97 -17.38 9.12
CA GLY A 477 -5.24 -16.67 9.31
C GLY A 477 -5.94 -16.33 7.99
N LEU A 478 -5.20 -15.77 7.02
CA LEU A 478 -5.73 -15.52 5.67
C LEU A 478 -6.12 -16.81 4.95
N THR A 479 -5.34 -17.88 5.12
CA THR A 479 -5.64 -19.17 4.50
C THR A 479 -6.87 -19.83 5.10
N ILE A 480 -7.05 -19.77 6.42
CA ILE A 480 -8.26 -20.23 7.11
C ILE A 480 -9.49 -19.48 6.57
N ALA A 481 -9.39 -18.16 6.38
CA ALA A 481 -10.45 -17.36 5.77
C ALA A 481 -10.79 -17.86 4.35
N ALA A 482 -9.78 -18.13 3.52
CA ALA A 482 -9.98 -18.63 2.17
C ALA A 482 -10.65 -20.01 2.13
N TYR A 483 -10.23 -20.94 2.98
CA TYR A 483 -10.87 -22.26 3.08
C TYR A 483 -12.29 -22.17 3.67
N ALA A 484 -12.56 -21.23 4.58
CA ALA A 484 -13.93 -20.95 5.03
C ALA A 484 -14.82 -20.45 3.87
N ASP A 485 -14.29 -19.57 3.02
CA ASP A 485 -14.98 -19.12 1.80
C ASP A 485 -15.22 -20.27 0.83
N GLY A 486 -14.21 -21.13 0.64
CA GLY A 486 -14.33 -22.35 -0.15
C GLY A 486 -15.46 -23.24 0.33
N PHE A 487 -15.59 -23.46 1.64
CA PHE A 487 -16.71 -24.22 2.20
C PHE A 487 -18.06 -23.51 1.97
N ARG A 488 -18.13 -22.22 2.27
CA ARG A 488 -19.36 -21.42 2.17
C ARG A 488 -19.94 -21.41 0.76
N ILE A 489 -19.08 -21.29 -0.26
CA ILE A 489 -19.48 -21.08 -1.66
C ILE A 489 -19.54 -22.40 -2.44
N LEU A 490 -18.59 -23.31 -2.22
CA LEU A 490 -18.50 -24.56 -2.99
C LEU A 490 -19.24 -25.72 -2.32
N HIS A 491 -19.64 -25.55 -1.05
CA HIS A 491 -20.36 -26.55 -0.26
C HIS A 491 -19.66 -27.91 -0.13
N ASP A 492 -18.33 -27.95 -0.30
CA ASP A 492 -17.52 -29.16 -0.15
C ASP A 492 -16.90 -29.22 1.26
N PRO A 493 -17.24 -30.24 2.09
CA PRO A 493 -16.77 -30.36 3.47
C PRO A 493 -15.25 -30.40 3.63
N LYS A 494 -14.48 -30.77 2.59
CA LYS A 494 -13.01 -30.83 2.69
C LYS A 494 -12.41 -29.46 3.00
N TYR A 495 -13.04 -28.38 2.53
CA TYR A 495 -12.54 -27.04 2.77
C TYR A 495 -12.70 -26.63 4.23
N ARG A 496 -13.87 -26.92 4.83
CA ARG A 496 -14.10 -26.75 6.26
C ARG A 496 -13.09 -27.55 7.09
N GLN A 497 -12.89 -28.83 6.75
CA GLN A 497 -11.98 -29.69 7.50
C GLN A 497 -10.54 -29.16 7.51
N ALA A 498 -10.07 -28.60 6.39
CA ALA A 498 -8.75 -27.98 6.32
C ALA A 498 -8.69 -26.70 7.19
N ALA A 499 -9.70 -25.84 7.12
CA ALA A 499 -9.78 -24.63 7.94
C ALA A 499 -9.82 -24.95 9.45
N ASP A 500 -10.62 -25.94 9.86
CA ASP A 500 -10.73 -26.37 11.26
C ASP A 500 -9.40 -26.91 11.79
N LYS A 501 -8.72 -27.78 11.02
CA LYS A 501 -7.41 -28.34 11.38
C LYS A 501 -6.36 -27.25 11.54
N ALA A 502 -6.30 -26.31 10.61
CA ALA A 502 -5.34 -25.20 10.67
C ALA A 502 -5.64 -24.28 11.88
N ALA A 503 -6.90 -23.91 12.10
CA ALA A 503 -7.29 -23.07 13.24
C ALA A 503 -6.94 -23.73 14.58
N ASP A 504 -7.24 -25.03 14.74
CA ASP A 504 -6.91 -25.77 15.95
C ASP A 504 -5.39 -25.95 16.12
N PHE A 505 -4.64 -26.17 15.03
CA PHE A 505 -3.18 -26.23 15.06
C PHE A 505 -2.56 -24.91 15.54
N ILE A 506 -2.94 -23.76 14.95
CA ILE A 506 -2.41 -22.45 15.31
C ILE A 506 -2.71 -22.14 16.78
N LEU A 507 -3.96 -22.34 17.22
CA LEU A 507 -4.36 -22.06 18.60
C LEU A 507 -3.71 -22.98 19.64
N ALA A 508 -3.34 -24.20 19.25
CA ALA A 508 -2.66 -25.16 20.13
C ALA A 508 -1.14 -24.97 20.18
N LYS A 509 -0.51 -24.58 19.06
CA LYS A 509 0.96 -24.55 18.92
C LYS A 509 1.56 -23.15 18.95
N LEU A 510 0.81 -22.13 18.53
CA LEU A 510 1.27 -20.74 18.43
C LEU A 510 0.50 -19.80 19.37
N ARG A 511 -0.04 -20.34 20.48
CA ARG A 511 -0.55 -19.55 21.60
C ARG A 511 0.31 -19.84 22.83
N ALA A 512 0.94 -18.81 23.38
CA ALA A 512 1.73 -18.90 24.61
C ALA A 512 0.82 -19.16 25.83
N HIS A 513 1.42 -19.58 26.95
CA HIS A 513 0.70 -19.91 28.19
C HIS A 513 -0.12 -18.73 28.76
N ASP A 514 0.29 -17.50 28.51
CA ASP A 514 -0.42 -16.28 28.92
C ASP A 514 -1.49 -15.82 27.91
N GLY A 515 -1.74 -16.63 26.88
CA GLY A 515 -2.75 -16.41 25.86
C GLY A 515 -2.28 -15.58 24.66
N ARG A 516 -1.07 -15.01 24.66
CA ARG A 516 -0.52 -14.25 23.53
C ARG A 516 -0.22 -15.15 22.34
N LEU A 517 -0.43 -14.64 21.12
CA LEU A 517 -0.01 -15.33 19.91
C LEU A 517 1.51 -15.25 19.73
N LEU A 518 2.06 -16.33 19.21
CA LEU A 518 3.41 -16.42 18.68
C LEU A 518 3.33 -16.34 17.15
N ARG A 519 4.38 -15.81 16.52
CA ARG A 519 4.37 -15.60 15.08
C ARG A 519 4.70 -16.84 14.28
N THR A 520 5.77 -17.53 14.69
CA THR A 520 6.43 -18.55 13.85
C THR A 520 6.40 -19.91 14.53
N TYR A 521 6.22 -20.96 13.74
CA TYR A 521 6.42 -22.34 14.17
C TYR A 521 7.18 -23.11 13.11
N ARG A 522 8.25 -23.79 13.54
CA ARG A 522 9.01 -24.69 12.67
C ARG A 522 9.77 -25.72 13.51
N SER A 523 9.85 -26.96 13.01
CA SER A 523 10.59 -28.04 13.66
C SER A 523 10.24 -28.23 15.15
N GLY A 524 8.96 -28.14 15.50
CA GLY A 524 8.47 -28.31 16.88
C GLY A 524 8.66 -27.09 17.79
N GLN A 525 9.19 -25.98 17.28
CA GLN A 525 9.46 -24.78 18.07
C GLN A 525 8.58 -23.63 17.62
N ALA A 526 7.78 -23.09 18.54
CA ALA A 526 7.09 -21.82 18.36
C ALA A 526 7.94 -20.69 18.97
N LYS A 527 8.18 -19.62 18.22
CA LYS A 527 8.97 -18.47 18.71
C LYS A 527 8.46 -17.14 18.14
N LEU A 528 8.97 -16.07 18.77
CA LEU A 528 8.68 -14.66 18.51
C LEU A 528 7.24 -14.27 18.88
N ALA A 529 7.11 -13.12 19.53
CA ALA A 529 5.79 -12.56 19.82
C ALA A 529 5.06 -12.23 18.52
N GLY A 530 3.75 -12.44 18.49
CA GLY A 530 2.90 -12.07 17.36
C GLY A 530 2.81 -10.56 17.19
N TYR A 531 2.71 -10.13 15.93
CA TYR A 531 2.45 -8.74 15.53
C TYR A 531 0.95 -8.52 15.31
N LEU A 532 0.54 -7.27 15.07
CA LEU A 532 -0.86 -6.92 14.80
C LEU A 532 -1.50 -7.82 13.72
N GLU A 533 -0.78 -8.10 12.64
CA GLU A 533 -1.26 -8.96 11.55
C GLU A 533 -1.55 -10.40 11.99
N ASP A 534 -0.80 -10.93 12.96
CA ASP A 534 -1.00 -12.29 13.46
C ASP A 534 -2.34 -12.39 14.19
N TYR A 535 -2.71 -11.37 14.95
CA TYR A 535 -4.02 -11.26 15.57
C TYR A 535 -5.12 -10.95 14.56
N ALA A 536 -4.96 -9.88 13.77
CA ALA A 536 -5.98 -9.42 12.83
C ALA A 536 -6.35 -10.51 11.82
N PHE A 537 -5.38 -11.21 11.24
CA PHE A 537 -5.67 -12.19 10.19
C PHE A 537 -6.19 -13.51 10.77
N LEU A 538 -5.70 -13.95 11.95
CA LEU A 538 -6.24 -15.15 12.59
C LEU A 538 -7.69 -14.91 13.05
N VAL A 539 -7.99 -13.77 13.67
CA VAL A 539 -9.36 -13.37 14.02
C VAL A 539 -10.24 -13.32 12.77
N HIS A 540 -9.73 -12.76 11.67
CA HIS A 540 -10.46 -12.74 10.41
C HIS A 540 -10.83 -14.16 9.94
N GLY A 541 -9.86 -15.08 9.92
CA GLY A 541 -10.09 -16.48 9.59
C GLY A 541 -11.12 -17.16 10.50
N LEU A 542 -11.03 -16.94 11.82
CA LEU A 542 -11.97 -17.50 12.79
C LEU A 542 -13.40 -16.96 12.60
N LEU A 543 -13.55 -15.65 12.34
CA LEU A 543 -14.85 -15.05 12.06
C LEU A 543 -15.45 -15.54 10.75
N ARG A 544 -14.65 -15.69 9.69
CA ARG A 544 -15.10 -16.27 8.40
C ARG A 544 -15.52 -17.72 8.58
N LEU A 545 -14.76 -18.50 9.33
CA LEU A 545 -15.09 -19.90 9.63
C LEU A 545 -16.37 -20.00 10.47
N HIS A 546 -16.55 -19.14 11.48
CA HIS A 546 -17.79 -19.02 12.22
C HIS A 546 -18.97 -18.69 11.30
N ALA A 547 -18.85 -17.66 10.46
CA ALA A 547 -19.90 -17.26 9.54
C ALA A 547 -20.28 -18.36 8.54
N ALA A 548 -19.31 -19.18 8.11
CA ALA A 548 -19.54 -20.27 7.18
C ALA A 548 -20.16 -21.53 7.84
N THR A 549 -19.94 -21.75 9.14
CA THR A 549 -20.29 -23.02 9.81
C THR A 549 -21.30 -22.90 10.94
N GLY A 550 -21.49 -21.70 11.49
CA GLY A 550 -22.25 -21.44 12.72
C GLY A 550 -21.55 -21.89 13.99
N ASP A 551 -20.28 -22.32 13.97
CA ASP A 551 -19.59 -22.86 15.16
C ASP A 551 -19.32 -21.76 16.20
N PRO A 552 -19.97 -21.78 17.38
CA PRO A 552 -19.80 -20.74 18.40
C PRO A 552 -18.39 -20.75 19.02
N LYS A 553 -17.67 -21.89 18.99
CA LYS A 553 -16.29 -21.97 19.49
C LYS A 553 -15.38 -20.98 18.76
N ARG A 554 -15.54 -20.88 17.43
CA ARG A 554 -14.75 -19.98 16.58
C ARG A 554 -15.03 -18.51 16.90
N LEU A 555 -16.29 -18.17 17.17
CA LEU A 555 -16.67 -16.81 17.59
C LEU A 555 -16.06 -16.45 18.95
N THR A 556 -16.12 -17.36 19.93
CA THR A 556 -15.48 -17.15 21.24
C THR A 556 -13.98 -16.93 21.12
N GLN A 557 -13.29 -17.75 20.31
CA GLN A 557 -11.85 -17.61 20.06
C GLN A 557 -11.51 -16.29 19.36
N ALA A 558 -12.30 -15.88 18.36
CA ALA A 558 -12.13 -14.60 17.68
C ALA A 558 -12.29 -13.41 18.64
N ARG A 559 -13.29 -13.49 19.53
CA ARG A 559 -13.57 -12.49 20.57
C ARG A 559 -12.39 -12.36 21.54
N GLU A 560 -11.92 -13.46 22.12
CA GLU A 560 -10.77 -13.48 23.05
C GLU A 560 -9.52 -12.84 22.44
N LEU A 561 -9.20 -13.20 21.19
CA LEU A 561 -8.02 -12.68 20.51
C LEU A 561 -8.19 -11.21 20.11
N THR A 562 -9.41 -10.77 19.78
CA THR A 562 -9.69 -9.36 19.52
C THR A 562 -9.57 -8.51 20.78
N ASP A 563 -10.11 -8.98 21.90
CA ASP A 563 -9.99 -8.29 23.19
C ASP A 563 -8.53 -8.15 23.61
N ARG A 564 -7.72 -9.20 23.38
CA ARG A 564 -6.27 -9.13 23.58
C ARG A 564 -5.59 -8.16 22.61
N MET A 565 -5.96 -8.19 21.33
CA MET A 565 -5.42 -7.27 20.32
C MET A 565 -5.69 -5.80 20.68
N ILE A 566 -6.90 -5.50 21.19
CA ILE A 566 -7.23 -4.16 21.70
C ILE A 566 -6.34 -3.79 22.88
N ALA A 567 -6.23 -4.67 23.87
CA ALA A 567 -5.42 -4.40 25.06
C ALA A 567 -3.93 -4.17 24.74
N ASP A 568 -3.36 -4.97 23.85
CA ASP A 568 -1.91 -5.00 23.62
C ASP A 568 -1.45 -4.03 22.51
N PHE A 569 -2.31 -3.71 21.52
CA PHE A 569 -1.87 -2.98 20.31
C PHE A 569 -2.59 -1.65 20.09
N SER A 570 -3.72 -1.38 20.76
CA SER A 570 -4.45 -0.13 20.50
C SER A 570 -3.66 1.10 20.94
N ASP A 571 -3.73 2.15 20.12
CA ASP A 571 -3.28 3.47 20.51
C ASP A 571 -4.45 4.20 21.18
N THR A 572 -4.36 4.41 22.48
CA THR A 572 -5.42 5.07 23.26
C THR A 572 -5.46 6.58 23.09
N GLU A 573 -4.39 7.19 22.55
CA GLU A 573 -4.28 8.64 22.37
C GLU A 573 -4.72 9.07 20.97
N GLU A 574 -4.18 8.44 19.93
CA GLU A 574 -4.42 8.84 18.54
C GLU A 574 -5.31 7.86 17.76
N GLY A 575 -5.70 6.74 18.36
CA GLY A 575 -6.46 5.69 17.70
C GLY A 575 -5.61 4.85 16.73
N GLY A 576 -6.24 3.78 16.22
CA GLY A 576 -5.58 2.77 15.42
C GLY A 576 -4.84 1.74 16.28
N PHE A 577 -4.07 0.89 15.63
CA PHE A 577 -3.29 -0.17 16.26
C PHE A 577 -1.83 -0.09 15.82
N PHE A 578 -0.93 -0.10 16.80
CA PHE A 578 0.50 -0.26 16.56
C PHE A 578 0.79 -1.65 15.99
N TYR A 579 1.84 -1.75 15.18
CA TYR A 579 2.25 -3.03 14.60
C TYR A 579 2.79 -4.02 15.64
N THR A 580 3.46 -3.51 16.69
CA THR A 580 3.99 -4.28 17.82
C THR A 580 3.19 -4.05 19.09
N ALA A 581 3.08 -5.07 19.94
CA ALA A 581 2.40 -5.00 21.23
C ALA A 581 3.12 -4.05 22.22
N ASP A 582 2.40 -3.59 23.24
CA ASP A 582 3.01 -2.98 24.41
C ASP A 582 3.94 -3.98 25.12
N GLY A 583 5.13 -3.51 25.50
CA GLY A 583 6.20 -4.38 26.03
C GLY A 583 6.94 -5.26 25.00
N HIS A 584 6.72 -5.06 23.70
CA HIS A 584 7.59 -5.65 22.65
C HIS A 584 9.00 -5.03 22.67
N GLU A 585 9.98 -5.66 22.00
CA GLU A 585 11.31 -5.07 21.80
C GLU A 585 11.19 -3.64 21.26
N SER A 586 11.82 -2.67 21.94
CA SER A 586 11.81 -1.26 21.54
C SER A 586 12.74 -1.02 20.36
N LEU A 587 12.16 -0.66 19.22
CA LEU A 587 12.87 -0.29 17.99
C LEU A 587 12.82 1.22 17.74
N LEU A 588 13.33 1.68 16.59
CA LEU A 588 13.38 3.11 16.24
C LEU A 588 11.99 3.76 16.19
N ALA A 589 10.96 3.01 15.80
CA ALA A 589 9.57 3.44 15.71
C ALA A 589 8.62 2.26 15.93
N ARG A 590 7.38 2.53 16.35
CA ARG A 590 6.25 1.59 16.35
C ARG A 590 5.27 2.05 15.27
N PRO A 591 5.29 1.47 14.06
CA PRO A 591 4.45 1.95 12.97
C PRO A 591 2.97 1.62 13.19
N LYS A 592 2.10 2.48 12.65
CA LYS A 592 0.66 2.22 12.44
C LYS A 592 0.41 2.22 10.93
N ASP A 593 0.75 1.13 10.23
CA ASP A 593 0.69 1.10 8.76
C ASP A 593 -0.76 0.96 8.28
N PRO A 594 -1.31 1.93 7.54
CA PRO A 594 -2.66 1.85 6.98
C PRO A 594 -2.67 1.39 5.51
N TYR A 595 -1.50 1.23 4.88
CA TYR A 595 -1.39 0.94 3.45
C TYR A 595 -1.60 -0.54 3.19
N ASP A 596 -2.43 -0.85 2.19
CA ASP A 596 -2.57 -2.21 1.70
C ASP A 596 -1.60 -2.44 0.52
N GLY A 597 -0.99 -3.62 0.46
CA GLY A 597 -0.09 -4.01 -0.62
C GLY A 597 -0.30 -5.47 -1.03
N ALA A 598 0.78 -6.25 -1.12
CA ALA A 598 0.68 -7.69 -1.34
C ALA A 598 -0.05 -8.41 -0.19
N LEU A 599 0.12 -7.88 1.03
CA LEU A 599 -0.69 -8.21 2.19
C LEU A 599 -1.62 -7.03 2.50
N PRO A 600 -2.82 -7.29 3.05
CA PRO A 600 -3.65 -6.24 3.60
C PRO A 600 -2.99 -5.63 4.84
N SER A 601 -3.34 -4.39 5.18
CA SER A 601 -2.93 -3.79 6.44
C SER A 601 -3.60 -4.52 7.61
N GLY A 602 -2.81 -4.76 8.67
CA GLY A 602 -3.33 -5.27 9.94
C GLY A 602 -4.40 -4.36 10.54
N ASN A 603 -4.29 -3.03 10.36
CA ASN A 603 -5.29 -2.07 10.80
C ASN A 603 -6.60 -2.20 10.00
N SER A 604 -6.51 -2.29 8.67
CA SER A 604 -7.68 -2.51 7.81
C SER A 604 -8.45 -3.75 8.24
N VAL A 605 -7.75 -4.89 8.42
CA VAL A 605 -8.41 -6.15 8.81
C VAL A 605 -8.92 -6.11 10.25
N ALA A 606 -8.20 -5.47 11.19
CA ALA A 606 -8.65 -5.29 12.57
C ALA A 606 -9.98 -4.52 12.64
N ILE A 607 -10.11 -3.42 11.90
CA ILE A 607 -11.35 -2.62 11.86
C ILE A 607 -12.51 -3.47 11.34
N ARG A 608 -12.30 -4.25 10.27
CA ARG A 608 -13.33 -5.16 9.74
C ARG A 608 -13.74 -6.22 10.75
N ASN A 609 -12.78 -6.79 11.49
CA ASN A 609 -13.06 -7.76 12.54
C ASN A 609 -13.88 -7.15 13.68
N LEU A 610 -13.59 -5.91 14.09
CA LEU A 610 -14.37 -5.18 15.09
C LEU A 610 -15.82 -4.98 14.63
N VAL A 611 -16.03 -4.55 13.38
CA VAL A 611 -17.37 -4.39 12.81
C VAL A 611 -18.12 -5.73 12.77
N ALA A 612 -17.45 -6.79 12.33
CA ALA A 612 -18.03 -8.14 12.29
C ALA A 612 -18.37 -8.68 13.69
N LEU A 613 -17.53 -8.44 14.69
CA LEU A 613 -17.80 -8.82 16.08
C LEU A 613 -18.94 -8.02 16.68
N ALA A 614 -19.03 -6.71 16.41
CA ALA A 614 -20.17 -5.91 16.83
C ALA A 614 -21.49 -6.47 16.28
N ALA A 615 -21.51 -6.82 14.99
CA ALA A 615 -22.68 -7.43 14.35
C ALA A 615 -23.03 -8.81 14.94
N ALA A 616 -22.02 -9.65 15.24
CA ALA A 616 -22.23 -11.00 15.76
C ALA A 616 -22.59 -11.05 17.25
N THR A 617 -22.13 -10.08 18.05
CA THR A 617 -22.26 -10.10 19.52
C THR A 617 -23.23 -9.05 20.07
N GLY A 618 -23.51 -7.99 19.29
CA GLY A 618 -24.25 -6.82 19.77
C GLY A 618 -23.46 -5.93 20.73
N GLU A 619 -22.16 -6.15 20.93
CA GLU A 619 -21.32 -5.35 21.84
C GLU A 619 -20.88 -4.02 21.16
N PRO A 620 -21.41 -2.85 21.57
CA PRO A 620 -21.15 -1.57 20.89
C PRO A 620 -19.69 -1.11 20.99
N ARG A 621 -18.96 -1.55 22.03
CA ARG A 621 -17.54 -1.21 22.25
C ARG A 621 -16.64 -1.52 21.06
N TYR A 622 -17.00 -2.51 20.24
CA TYR A 622 -16.23 -2.84 19.05
C TYR A 622 -16.42 -1.79 17.94
N LEU A 623 -17.65 -1.29 17.74
CA LEU A 623 -17.88 -0.17 16.81
C LEU A 623 -17.21 1.11 17.29
N ASP A 624 -17.22 1.37 18.60
CA ASP A 624 -16.51 2.53 19.17
C ASP A 624 -15.01 2.46 18.89
N GLN A 625 -14.41 1.28 19.06
CA GLN A 625 -12.99 1.06 18.76
C GLN A 625 -12.72 1.14 17.25
N ALA A 626 -13.62 0.61 16.40
CA ALA A 626 -13.51 0.71 14.95
C ALA A 626 -13.56 2.17 14.48
N ASN A 627 -14.43 2.99 15.08
CA ASN A 627 -14.51 4.42 14.79
C ASN A 627 -13.20 5.14 15.09
N LYS A 628 -12.63 4.94 16.30
CA LYS A 628 -11.34 5.54 16.69
C LYS A 628 -10.22 5.11 15.74
N ALA A 629 -10.20 3.85 15.33
CA ALA A 629 -9.19 3.33 14.42
C ALA A 629 -9.34 3.88 12.98
N LEU A 630 -10.56 4.02 12.47
CA LEU A 630 -10.81 4.67 11.17
C LEU A 630 -10.41 6.15 11.20
N ASP A 631 -10.74 6.83 12.29
CA ASP A 631 -10.50 8.26 12.46
C ASP A 631 -9.00 8.61 12.47
N ALA A 632 -8.18 7.75 13.08
CA ALA A 632 -6.72 7.83 13.08
C ALA A 632 -6.09 7.89 11.67
N PHE A 633 -6.79 7.34 10.68
CA PHE A 633 -6.36 7.29 9.28
C PHE A 633 -7.22 8.15 8.35
N SER A 634 -8.19 8.92 8.86
CA SER A 634 -9.16 9.69 8.08
C SER A 634 -8.50 10.62 7.06
N SER A 635 -7.46 11.35 7.47
CA SER A 635 -6.68 12.22 6.58
C SER A 635 -5.96 11.44 5.46
N THR A 636 -5.35 10.30 5.77
CA THR A 636 -4.64 9.48 4.76
C THR A 636 -5.64 8.88 3.78
N LEU A 637 -6.78 8.41 4.31
CA LEU A 637 -7.90 7.89 3.52
C LEU A 637 -8.52 8.95 2.62
N ALA A 638 -8.56 10.22 3.03
CA ALA A 638 -9.03 11.32 2.21
C ALA A 638 -8.05 11.72 1.10
N GLN A 639 -6.75 11.60 1.35
CA GLN A 639 -5.71 12.00 0.39
C GLN A 639 -5.45 10.93 -0.68
N ASN A 640 -5.46 9.65 -0.30
CA ASN A 640 -5.02 8.57 -1.19
C ASN A 640 -5.82 7.26 -1.01
N PRO A 641 -7.17 7.25 -1.05
CA PRO A 641 -7.96 6.05 -0.76
C PRO A 641 -7.64 4.84 -1.65
N GLY A 642 -7.13 5.05 -2.87
CA GLY A 642 -6.70 3.98 -3.77
C GLY A 642 -5.49 3.16 -3.26
N ALA A 643 -4.75 3.67 -2.28
CA ALA A 643 -3.67 2.94 -1.60
C ALA A 643 -4.12 2.25 -0.30
N LEU A 644 -5.41 2.38 0.07
CA LEU A 644 -6.01 1.78 1.27
C LEU A 644 -7.32 1.03 0.94
N PRO A 645 -7.36 0.21 -0.13
CA PRO A 645 -8.57 -0.45 -0.61
C PRO A 645 -9.35 -1.20 0.48
N LEU A 646 -8.70 -1.95 1.37
CA LEU A 646 -9.42 -2.66 2.43
C LEU A 646 -9.84 -1.76 3.58
N LEU A 647 -9.13 -0.65 3.83
CA LEU A 647 -9.60 0.35 4.78
C LEU A 647 -10.86 1.05 4.28
N VAL A 648 -10.96 1.28 2.97
CA VAL A 648 -12.18 1.80 2.32
C VAL A 648 -13.34 0.79 2.47
N VAL A 649 -13.09 -0.52 2.26
CA VAL A 649 -14.09 -1.56 2.53
C VAL A 649 -14.52 -1.53 4.00
N ALA A 650 -13.55 -1.43 4.93
CA ALA A 650 -13.82 -1.37 6.36
C ALA A 650 -14.66 -0.15 6.75
N LEU A 651 -14.39 1.02 6.14
CA LEU A 651 -15.22 2.21 6.29
C LEU A 651 -16.66 1.95 5.82
N GLY A 652 -16.82 1.33 4.63
CA GLY A 652 -18.13 0.97 4.11
C GLY A 652 -18.92 0.06 5.05
N GLU A 653 -18.27 -1.01 5.54
CA GLU A 653 -18.83 -1.95 6.53
C GLU A 653 -19.21 -1.24 7.84
N TYR A 654 -18.35 -0.36 8.36
CA TYR A 654 -18.63 0.44 9.55
C TYR A 654 -19.83 1.38 9.36
N LEU A 655 -19.92 2.07 8.22
CA LEU A 655 -21.03 2.96 7.91
C LEU A 655 -22.38 2.23 7.75
N ASP A 656 -22.35 0.96 7.35
CA ASP A 656 -23.53 0.09 7.28
C ASP A 656 -23.96 -0.39 8.68
N ALA A 657 -22.98 -0.71 9.55
CA ALA A 657 -23.20 -1.32 10.85
C ALA A 657 -23.47 -0.32 11.97
N ARG A 658 -22.96 0.91 11.86
CA ARG A 658 -23.26 1.95 12.84
C ARG A 658 -24.78 2.11 12.92
N PRO A 659 -25.37 2.24 14.12
CA PRO A 659 -26.75 2.67 14.23
C PRO A 659 -26.89 3.87 13.31
N ALA A 660 -27.96 3.94 12.52
CA ALA A 660 -28.34 5.22 11.99
C ALA A 660 -28.35 6.12 13.22
N ALA A 661 -27.36 7.00 13.35
CA ALA A 661 -27.59 8.23 14.08
C ALA A 661 -28.97 8.61 13.61
N VAL A 662 -29.91 8.86 14.52
CA VAL A 662 -31.06 9.67 14.14
C VAL A 662 -30.41 10.77 13.35
N VAL A 663 -30.59 10.70 12.04
CA VAL A 663 -30.28 11.79 11.17
C VAL A 663 -31.43 12.70 11.57
N ALA A 664 -31.29 13.37 12.73
CA ALA A 664 -31.06 14.77 12.66
C ALA A 664 -30.12 14.88 11.47
N ALA A 665 -30.76 15.11 10.30
CA ALA A 665 -30.12 15.79 9.19
C ALA A 665 -29.16 16.71 9.91
N PRO A 666 -27.84 16.66 9.66
CA PRO A 666 -26.96 17.63 10.29
C PRO A 666 -27.77 18.90 10.23
N THR A 667 -28.27 19.36 11.39
CA THR A 667 -28.82 20.70 11.45
C THR A 667 -27.62 21.39 10.92
N PRO A 668 -27.67 21.95 9.70
CA PRO A 668 -26.46 22.44 9.10
C PRO A 668 -25.87 23.25 10.24
N GLU A 669 -24.70 22.86 10.74
CA GLU A 669 -23.85 23.90 11.27
C GLU A 669 -23.68 24.67 9.99
N ALA A 670 -24.54 25.69 9.87
CA ALA A 670 -24.79 26.38 8.63
C ALA A 670 -23.39 26.66 8.13
N PRO A 671 -23.01 26.20 6.91
CA PRO A 671 -21.66 26.39 6.41
C PRO A 671 -21.29 27.80 6.77
N ALA A 672 -20.32 27.98 7.70
CA ALA A 672 -20.24 29.16 8.54
C ALA A 672 -20.53 30.36 7.65
N ASP A 673 -21.73 30.93 7.78
CA ASP A 673 -22.30 31.76 6.72
C ASP A 673 -21.21 32.77 6.37
N PRO A 674 -20.73 32.84 5.12
CA PRO A 674 -19.70 33.82 4.80
C PRO A 674 -20.12 35.20 5.34
N ASP A 675 -21.42 35.52 5.27
CA ASP A 675 -22.03 36.74 5.79
C ASP A 675 -22.05 36.83 7.35
N ALA A 676 -21.76 35.73 8.06
CA ALA A 676 -21.51 35.71 9.50
C ALA A 676 -20.01 35.85 9.87
N MET A 677 -19.08 35.81 8.90
CA MET A 677 -17.65 36.01 9.17
C MET A 677 -17.27 37.49 9.25
N ILE A 678 -18.06 38.37 8.66
CA ILE A 678 -17.91 39.81 8.81
C ILE A 678 -19.26 40.46 9.11
N VAL A 679 -19.26 41.53 9.90
CA VAL A 679 -20.40 42.43 10.02
C VAL A 679 -19.97 43.80 9.51
N ALA A 680 -20.64 44.32 8.49
CA ALA A 680 -20.34 45.63 7.95
C ALA A 680 -21.48 46.63 8.19
N LYS A 681 -21.12 47.85 8.58
CA LYS A 681 -22.04 48.98 8.70
C LYS A 681 -21.47 50.17 7.95
N GLY A 682 -22.30 50.87 7.20
CA GLY A 682 -21.89 52.10 6.53
C GLY A 682 -22.58 53.33 7.08
N ALA A 683 -21.85 54.43 7.12
CA ALA A 683 -22.36 55.74 7.50
C ALA A 683 -21.77 56.81 6.59
N VAL A 684 -22.57 57.84 6.27
CA VAL A 684 -22.05 59.04 5.62
C VAL A 684 -21.11 59.76 6.59
N ALA A 685 -19.98 60.25 6.09
CA ALA A 685 -19.05 61.03 6.88
C ALA A 685 -19.72 62.29 7.43
N ALA A 686 -19.40 62.66 8.67
CA ALA A 686 -19.96 63.82 9.33
C ALA A 686 -19.69 65.10 8.51
N GLY A 687 -20.71 65.95 8.34
CA GLY A 687 -20.62 67.21 7.59
C GLY A 687 -20.79 67.09 6.07
N ALA A 688 -21.18 65.93 5.55
CA ALA A 688 -21.48 65.79 4.12
C ALA A 688 -22.77 66.53 3.72
N THR A 689 -22.69 67.37 2.69
CA THR A 689 -23.86 68.02 2.09
C THR A 689 -24.51 67.06 1.10
N LEU A 690 -25.74 66.65 1.39
CA LEU A 690 -26.51 65.73 0.56
C LEU A 690 -27.35 66.51 -0.46
N ALA A 691 -26.82 66.68 -1.66
CA ALA A 691 -27.50 67.34 -2.77
C ALA A 691 -27.29 66.55 -4.07
N SER A 692 -28.21 66.72 -5.03
CA SER A 692 -28.06 66.15 -6.37
C SER A 692 -26.74 66.60 -7.00
N GLY A 693 -25.97 65.69 -7.58
CA GLY A 693 -24.64 65.97 -8.15
C GLY A 693 -23.49 66.09 -7.14
N ALA A 694 -23.74 66.02 -5.82
CA ALA A 694 -22.70 66.15 -4.78
C ALA A 694 -21.84 64.89 -4.67
N GLU A 695 -20.56 65.08 -4.33
CA GLU A 695 -19.65 64.01 -3.91
C GLU A 695 -19.69 63.88 -2.39
N ILE A 696 -19.98 62.68 -1.90
CA ILE A 696 -20.08 62.35 -0.50
C ILE A 696 -19.06 61.27 -0.12
N ALA A 697 -18.54 61.36 1.10
CA ALA A 697 -17.70 60.31 1.67
C ALA A 697 -18.56 59.38 2.53
N VAL A 698 -18.41 58.08 2.32
CA VAL A 698 -19.08 57.00 3.05
C VAL A 698 -18.02 56.15 3.72
N ASN A 699 -18.14 55.92 5.03
CA ASN A 699 -17.28 55.02 5.77
C ASN A 699 -17.99 53.67 5.92
N LEU A 700 -17.44 52.61 5.33
CA LEU A 700 -17.88 51.23 5.55
C LEU A 700 -16.99 50.59 6.62
N THR A 701 -17.52 50.40 7.82
CA THR A 701 -16.83 49.74 8.93
C THR A 701 -17.13 48.25 8.89
N VAL A 702 -16.12 47.43 8.66
CA VAL A 702 -16.18 45.97 8.59
C VAL A 702 -15.55 45.39 9.85
N LYS A 703 -16.32 44.62 10.62
CA LYS A 703 -15.82 43.86 11.76
C LYS A 703 -15.67 42.40 11.36
N VAL A 704 -14.45 41.90 11.36
CA VAL A 704 -14.11 40.50 11.11
C VAL A 704 -14.31 39.69 12.40
N LYS A 705 -14.88 38.50 12.26
CA LYS A 705 -15.06 37.56 13.37
C LYS A 705 -13.70 37.18 13.97
N GLU A 706 -13.64 37.05 15.29
CA GLU A 706 -12.43 36.64 15.99
C GLU A 706 -11.93 35.28 15.47
N GLY A 707 -10.61 35.16 15.26
CA GLY A 707 -9.98 33.99 14.66
C GLY A 707 -10.04 33.92 13.12
N TRP A 708 -10.61 34.95 12.47
CA TRP A 708 -10.67 35.08 11.00
C TRP A 708 -9.99 36.35 10.52
N HIS A 709 -9.53 36.33 9.28
CA HIS A 709 -8.92 37.46 8.57
C HIS A 709 -9.44 37.55 7.13
N LEU A 710 -9.35 38.75 6.55
CA LEU A 710 -9.58 39.00 5.12
C LEU A 710 -8.26 39.38 4.44
N ASN A 711 -8.13 39.05 3.15
CA ASN A 711 -7.02 39.61 2.37
C ASN A 711 -7.22 41.13 2.18
N ALA A 712 -6.17 41.92 2.44
CA ALA A 712 -6.21 43.35 2.23
C ALA A 712 -6.29 43.73 0.74
N ASN A 713 -6.40 45.02 0.44
CA ASN A 713 -6.36 45.53 -0.93
C ASN A 713 -5.29 46.61 -1.06
N PRO A 714 -4.21 46.36 -1.82
CA PRO A 714 -3.92 45.13 -2.59
C PRO A 714 -3.59 43.92 -1.68
N ALA A 715 -3.86 42.70 -2.15
CA ALA A 715 -3.68 41.46 -1.38
C ALA A 715 -2.23 40.96 -1.28
N GLY A 716 -1.27 41.67 -1.86
CA GLY A 716 0.16 41.32 -1.80
C GLY A 716 0.61 40.15 -2.70
N SER A 717 -0.32 39.37 -3.27
CA SER A 717 -0.06 38.27 -4.23
C SER A 717 -1.20 38.16 -5.25
N GLU A 718 -0.89 37.77 -6.49
CA GLU A 718 -1.88 37.60 -7.57
C GLU A 718 -2.86 36.43 -7.34
N ASN A 719 -2.47 35.46 -6.51
CA ASN A 719 -3.30 34.28 -6.19
C ASN A 719 -4.27 34.51 -5.02
N LEU A 720 -4.24 35.68 -4.39
CA LEU A 720 -5.12 36.03 -3.27
C LEU A 720 -6.26 36.92 -3.75
N ILE A 721 -7.46 36.69 -3.21
CA ILE A 721 -8.66 37.45 -3.57
C ILE A 721 -8.75 38.68 -2.68
N PRO A 722 -8.50 39.91 -3.19
CA PRO A 722 -8.51 41.12 -2.39
C PRO A 722 -9.93 41.48 -1.95
N THR A 723 -10.04 42.14 -0.79
CA THR A 723 -11.30 42.76 -0.37
C THR A 723 -11.60 43.97 -1.27
N THR A 724 -12.74 43.98 -1.96
CA THR A 724 -13.14 45.07 -2.89
C THR A 724 -14.52 45.60 -2.58
N VAL A 725 -14.74 46.89 -2.78
CA VAL A 725 -16.05 47.53 -2.66
C VAL A 725 -16.57 47.94 -4.04
N THR A 726 -17.80 47.55 -4.34
CA THR A 726 -18.57 48.04 -5.50
C THR A 726 -19.87 48.70 -5.03
N LEU A 727 -20.50 49.47 -5.92
CA LEU A 727 -21.87 49.93 -5.71
C LEU A 727 -22.82 48.91 -6.32
N ALA A 728 -23.92 48.58 -5.64
CA ALA A 728 -24.93 47.66 -6.17
C ALA A 728 -25.51 48.19 -7.50
N ARG A 729 -26.06 47.30 -8.33
CA ARG A 729 -26.63 47.70 -9.63
C ARG A 729 -27.81 48.67 -9.44
N ASN A 730 -27.98 49.60 -10.38
CA ASN A 730 -29.09 50.56 -10.46
C ASN A 730 -29.22 51.53 -9.27
N GLN A 731 -28.13 51.82 -8.56
CA GLN A 731 -28.10 52.89 -7.56
C GLN A 731 -27.95 54.24 -8.27
N PRO A 732 -28.68 55.31 -7.88
CA PRO A 732 -28.62 56.63 -8.51
C PRO A 732 -27.38 57.43 -8.07
N ALA A 733 -26.22 56.79 -8.18
CA ALA A 733 -24.92 57.32 -7.82
C ALA A 733 -23.81 56.56 -8.54
N THR A 734 -22.64 57.20 -8.67
CA THR A 734 -21.44 56.59 -9.27
C THR A 734 -20.37 56.40 -8.20
N LEU A 735 -19.76 55.21 -8.18
CA LEU A 735 -18.67 54.88 -7.28
C LEU A 735 -17.41 55.64 -7.71
N GLY A 736 -16.88 56.47 -6.82
CA GLY A 736 -15.59 57.12 -6.97
C GLY A 736 -14.45 56.29 -6.40
N LYS A 737 -13.41 56.97 -5.89
CA LYS A 737 -12.26 56.30 -5.29
C LYS A 737 -12.64 55.60 -3.97
N VAL A 738 -12.19 54.36 -3.83
CA VAL A 738 -12.19 53.63 -2.55
C VAL A 738 -10.79 53.69 -1.95
N GLU A 739 -10.69 54.19 -0.72
CA GLU A 739 -9.46 54.18 0.07
C GLU A 739 -9.50 53.00 1.05
N TYR A 740 -8.61 52.05 0.81
CA TYR A 740 -8.40 50.89 1.65
C TYR A 740 -7.29 51.21 2.68
N PRO A 741 -7.47 50.90 3.97
CA PRO A 741 -6.42 51.06 4.97
C PRO A 741 -5.28 50.05 4.74
N ALA A 742 -4.11 50.30 5.34
CA ALA A 742 -3.02 49.33 5.30
C ALA A 742 -3.42 48.06 6.07
N GLY A 743 -3.19 46.90 5.46
CA GLY A 743 -3.33 45.62 6.14
C GLY A 743 -2.15 45.32 7.06
N GLU A 744 -2.37 44.51 8.09
CA GLU A 744 -1.30 44.01 8.95
C GLU A 744 -0.56 42.87 8.27
N ALA A 745 0.77 42.97 8.20
CA ALA A 745 1.59 41.98 7.51
C ALA A 745 1.78 40.73 8.38
N ARG A 746 1.30 39.57 7.92
CA ARG A 746 1.42 38.29 8.63
C ARG A 746 2.01 37.21 7.71
N VAL A 747 2.87 36.36 8.26
CA VAL A 747 3.40 35.17 7.58
C VAL A 747 2.45 34.02 7.87
N LEU A 748 1.66 33.60 6.89
CA LEU A 748 0.68 32.52 7.03
C LEU A 748 1.31 31.12 6.89
N GLU A 749 2.44 31.02 6.19
CA GLU A 749 3.16 29.76 5.97
C GLU A 749 4.66 29.95 6.25
N PRO A 750 5.32 29.03 7.00
CA PRO A 750 6.75 29.10 7.24
C PRO A 750 7.56 29.12 5.92
N GLY A 751 8.33 30.19 5.70
CA GLY A 751 9.15 30.37 4.49
C GLY A 751 8.50 31.21 3.38
N SER A 752 7.25 31.63 3.54
CA SER A 752 6.54 32.51 2.59
C SER A 752 6.70 34.00 2.94
N ALA A 753 6.53 34.87 1.95
CA ALA A 753 6.55 36.33 2.17
C ALA A 753 5.33 36.76 3.01
N PRO A 754 5.45 37.78 3.89
CA PRO A 754 4.31 38.31 4.63
C PRO A 754 3.22 38.84 3.69
N VAL A 755 1.97 38.53 3.99
CA VAL A 755 0.79 39.03 3.25
C VAL A 755 0.02 40.04 4.10
N PRO A 756 -0.51 41.13 3.52
CA PRO A 756 -1.29 42.12 4.25
C PRO A 756 -2.73 41.64 4.47
N LEU A 757 -3.18 41.62 5.73
CA LEU A 757 -4.49 41.09 6.14
C LEU A 757 -5.30 42.14 6.92
N TYR A 758 -6.62 41.99 6.91
CA TYR A 758 -7.52 42.72 7.82
C TYR A 758 -8.05 41.76 8.90
N GLU A 759 -7.77 42.09 10.16
CA GLU A 759 -8.30 41.43 11.36
C GLU A 759 -9.02 42.48 12.23
N GLY A 760 -9.94 42.05 13.09
CA GLY A 760 -10.67 42.96 13.97
C GLY A 760 -11.61 43.92 13.23
N THR A 761 -11.52 45.23 13.49
CA THR A 761 -12.39 46.24 12.87
C THR A 761 -11.60 47.11 11.89
N VAL A 762 -12.04 47.17 10.64
CA VAL A 762 -11.42 47.94 9.57
C VAL A 762 -12.43 48.90 8.93
N THR A 763 -12.00 50.11 8.57
CA THR A 763 -12.85 51.12 7.92
C THR A 763 -12.39 51.39 6.50
N LEU A 764 -13.25 51.09 5.52
CA LEU A 764 -13.06 51.38 4.11
C LEU A 764 -13.73 52.72 3.79
N LYS A 765 -13.00 53.68 3.24
CA LYS A 765 -13.56 55.00 2.90
C LYS A 765 -13.90 55.06 1.43
N VAL A 766 -15.16 55.30 1.12
CA VAL A 766 -15.69 55.27 -0.25
C VAL A 766 -16.15 56.67 -0.62
N ARG A 767 -15.68 57.20 -1.75
CA ARG A 767 -16.28 58.40 -2.34
C ARG A 767 -17.36 58.00 -3.32
N VAL A 768 -18.50 58.68 -3.25
CA VAL A 768 -19.63 58.45 -4.15
C VAL A 768 -20.15 59.78 -4.65
N ARG A 769 -20.43 59.86 -5.95
CA ARG A 769 -21.08 61.02 -6.56
C ARG A 769 -22.54 60.71 -6.86
N LEU A 770 -23.45 61.45 -6.23
CA LEU A 770 -24.89 61.33 -6.49
C LEU A 770 -25.20 61.84 -7.90
N GLU A 771 -26.10 61.15 -8.63
CA GLU A 771 -26.46 61.55 -9.99
C GLU A 771 -27.20 62.89 -10.02
N ALA A 772 -26.87 63.76 -10.99
CA ALA A 772 -27.43 65.11 -11.11
C ALA A 772 -28.90 65.15 -11.55
N GLU A 773 -29.37 64.09 -12.21
CA GLU A 773 -30.72 63.97 -12.80
C GLU A 773 -31.73 63.30 -11.86
N ALA A 774 -31.31 62.92 -10.65
CA ALA A 774 -32.19 62.35 -9.65
C ALA A 774 -33.16 63.42 -9.12
N LYS A 775 -34.48 63.16 -9.23
CA LYS A 775 -35.56 64.07 -8.76
C LYS A 775 -35.50 64.38 -7.25
N SER A 776 -34.79 63.55 -6.48
CA SER A 776 -34.53 63.70 -5.05
C SER A 776 -33.28 62.88 -4.67
N VAL A 777 -32.61 63.25 -3.56
CA VAL A 777 -31.51 62.45 -3.00
C VAL A 777 -32.06 61.07 -2.59
N PRO A 778 -31.40 59.96 -2.94
CA PRO A 778 -31.83 58.62 -2.52
C PRO A 778 -31.82 58.47 -1.00
N ASP A 779 -32.80 57.76 -0.43
CA ASP A 779 -32.88 57.53 1.02
C ASP A 779 -31.70 56.71 1.56
N ALA A 780 -31.13 55.83 0.73
CA ALA A 780 -29.97 55.01 1.05
C ALA A 780 -29.22 54.60 -0.22
N LEU A 781 -27.94 54.27 -0.08
CA LEU A 781 -27.14 53.59 -1.09
C LEU A 781 -26.76 52.19 -0.61
N THR A 782 -26.72 51.23 -1.53
CA THR A 782 -26.27 49.87 -1.21
C THR A 782 -24.91 49.60 -1.86
N PHE A 783 -23.93 49.24 -1.04
CA PHE A 783 -22.60 48.83 -1.46
C PHE A 783 -22.45 47.32 -1.37
N GLU A 784 -21.63 46.71 -2.22
CA GLU A 784 -21.27 45.31 -2.14
C GLU A 784 -19.79 45.20 -1.76
N ILE A 785 -19.51 44.53 -0.65
CA ILE A 785 -18.14 44.22 -0.21
C ILE A 785 -17.87 42.78 -0.61
N ARG A 786 -17.02 42.55 -1.62
CA ARG A 786 -16.53 41.22 -1.99
C ARG A 786 -15.27 40.91 -1.21
N TYR A 787 -15.22 39.74 -0.57
CA TYR A 787 -14.11 39.31 0.28
C TYR A 787 -13.93 37.79 0.24
N GLN A 788 -12.80 37.32 0.76
CA GLN A 788 -12.59 35.92 1.10
C GLN A 788 -12.11 35.87 2.56
N ALA A 789 -12.89 35.21 3.42
CA ALA A 789 -12.54 35.03 4.82
C ALA A 789 -11.71 33.75 4.98
N CYS A 790 -10.58 33.87 5.67
CA CYS A 790 -9.68 32.78 5.97
C CYS A 790 -9.37 32.75 7.46
N ASN A 791 -8.96 31.58 7.96
CA ASN A 791 -8.35 31.41 9.27
C ASN A 791 -7.02 30.66 9.11
N ASP A 792 -6.35 30.34 10.21
CA ASP A 792 -5.05 29.68 10.18
C ASP A 792 -5.09 28.24 9.57
N ASN A 793 -6.27 27.69 9.28
CA ASN A 793 -6.46 26.33 8.79
C ASN A 793 -7.12 26.23 7.39
N SER A 794 -7.88 27.23 6.94
CA SER A 794 -8.69 27.15 5.72
C SER A 794 -9.19 28.53 5.27
N CYS A 795 -9.56 28.63 3.99
CA CYS A 795 -10.30 29.76 3.42
C CYS A 795 -11.71 29.33 3.00
N LEU A 796 -12.71 30.18 3.28
CA LEU A 796 -14.05 30.00 2.74
C LEU A 796 -14.08 30.36 1.24
N ALA A 797 -15.16 29.96 0.57
CA ALA A 797 -15.45 30.45 -0.76
C ALA A 797 -15.62 31.99 -0.74
N PRO A 798 -15.20 32.71 -1.79
CA PRO A 798 -15.39 34.15 -1.87
C PRO A 798 -16.87 34.52 -1.78
N ALA A 799 -17.18 35.56 -1.01
CA ALA A 799 -18.54 36.03 -0.77
C ALA A 799 -18.65 37.54 -0.98
N SER A 800 -19.89 38.01 -1.09
CA SER A 800 -20.21 39.43 -1.24
C SER A 800 -21.28 39.83 -0.23
N LEU A 801 -20.97 40.79 0.64
CA LEU A 801 -21.91 41.33 1.63
C LEU A 801 -22.50 42.66 1.14
N ALA A 802 -23.82 42.74 1.07
CA ALA A 802 -24.53 43.98 0.77
C ALA A 802 -24.66 44.87 2.02
N VAL A 803 -24.20 46.12 1.94
CA VAL A 803 -24.22 47.10 3.03
C VAL A 803 -25.09 48.28 2.61
N ARG A 804 -26.28 48.39 3.21
CA ARG A 804 -27.17 49.53 3.01
C ARG A 804 -26.77 50.69 3.91
N VAL A 805 -26.48 51.83 3.31
CA VAL A 805 -26.04 53.08 3.96
C VAL A 805 -27.15 54.12 3.83
N PRO A 806 -27.86 54.46 4.90
CA PRO A 806 -28.84 55.53 4.87
C PRO A 806 -28.15 56.86 4.61
N LEU A 807 -28.72 57.64 3.69
CA LEU A 807 -28.29 58.99 3.40
C LEU A 807 -29.17 60.02 4.14
N GLY A 808 -30.41 59.68 4.51
CA GLY A 808 -31.32 60.54 5.29
C GLY A 808 -31.59 59.99 6.69
N GLY A 809 -31.59 60.87 7.70
CA GLY A 809 -31.58 60.52 9.13
C GLY A 809 -32.86 59.92 9.69
N ALA A 810 -32.75 59.40 10.92
CA ALA A 810 -33.88 59.23 11.81
C ALA A 810 -34.71 60.53 11.82
N ARG A 811 -35.92 60.43 11.28
CA ARG A 811 -37.06 61.15 11.83
C ARG A 811 -37.77 60.20 12.77
#